data_AF-A0A2M7CDK9-F1
#
_entry.id   AF-A0A2M7CDK9-F1
#
_cell.length_a   1.000
_cell.length_b   1.000
_cell.length_c   1.000
_cell.angle_alpha   90.00
_cell.angle_beta   90.00
_cell.angle_gamma   90.00
#
_symmetry.space_group_name_H-M   'P 1'
#
loop_
_entity.id
_entity.type
_entity.pdbx_description
1 polymer ?
#
loop_
_entity_poly.entity_id
_entity_poly.type
_entity_poly.pdbx_seq_one_letter_code
_entity_poly.pdbx_strand_id
1 'polypeptide(L)'
;MKKLLFLLMLSCSIIAFDQANAASAKIIGKVLDVNGKGAAGVKVSVEGQKITATTSKDGSFKLEGVTPGNVYLYATAPSKAYLDGETLKSVSVKGGATVSGVTIILSGRPSAAATYVGMKTCSGCHDANLSKSFDSTPHAAAHSRFVTEGTDHLIYKNMWPEPDGKYLPRDPQGKLLKVQDPLDGKGMVHLALCTKGNESNRQYLFKFYPEQKEGVSLTEADLDCSDKPADAIWIPVAGTIGGEGNWGEGYTDPNHKTPDRFPNFGEGKQRFLARIQDVPVIAKWMKDNNVSRKGQKQDYICFLPTYIMQDGTPRDSKALAKGEVGFPAFWQKSPKDWATPNNTLSRNCAGCHATGVTIQTKDFPGYKSVVTYWDYKDMNITCEHCHGPGSEHAKTSDKTKIIAPQYLTAKAGNELCGQCHGSHDGKSQNPMGIFKPPFDATYKDTLGHGFFVPGVYDLATFYFNFDKARVDRGSEWKGGTFMTWPDQTHGTAHSMEYSELRRSAHWNNSSEKLTCYTCHDAHTLDGGPASLKIAGYDFANPAYAKNTLCLACHATRGQFKDISKADVAVLQVDAGRKVTKDGVPVSVKAIDAALARNRVARSVAKHMQTGAGMGGALYTPDDPNMPVGNCASCHMPKTGKLQDVSVDAEYHLAFDKNGKSAIAEGNEASHVFDIVWPGQSAILKNPDPSKGHDYDIMPNSCSKCHVFARISGDND
;
A
#
# COMPACT_ATOMS: atom_id res chain seq x y z
N MET A 1 40.80 -15.74 -38.08
CA MET A 1 41.80 -16.84 -37.97
C MET A 1 41.31 -17.83 -36.93
N LYS A 2 41.11 -19.09 -37.34
CA LYS A 2 40.67 -20.23 -36.51
C LYS A 2 41.75 -20.64 -35.51
N LYS A 3 41.38 -20.96 -34.27
CA LYS A 3 41.96 -21.99 -33.36
C LYS A 3 41.13 -21.98 -32.06
N LEU A 4 40.16 -22.88 -31.90
CA LEU A 4 40.29 -24.24 -31.33
C LEU A 4 40.73 -24.20 -29.85
N LEU A 5 39.77 -24.30 -28.92
CA LEU A 5 40.03 -24.81 -27.57
C LEU A 5 38.92 -25.78 -27.16
N PHE A 6 39.39 -26.89 -26.60
CA PHE A 6 38.72 -28.17 -26.41
C PHE A 6 37.57 -28.14 -25.39
N LEU A 7 36.53 -28.89 -25.73
CA LEU A 7 35.43 -29.29 -24.86
C LEU A 7 35.96 -30.24 -23.77
N LEU A 8 35.86 -29.85 -22.49
CA LEU A 8 35.89 -30.76 -21.36
C LEU A 8 34.46 -30.87 -20.83
N MET A 9 33.67 -31.81 -21.39
CA MET A 9 32.40 -32.21 -20.79
C MET A 9 32.72 -33.04 -19.53
N LEU A 10 32.72 -32.39 -18.37
CA LEU A 10 32.62 -33.07 -17.09
C LEU A 10 31.16 -33.51 -16.95
N SER A 11 30.90 -34.80 -17.19
CA SER A 11 29.65 -35.45 -16.85
C SER A 11 29.44 -35.37 -15.34
N CYS A 12 28.67 -34.38 -14.90
CA CYS A 12 28.11 -34.37 -13.56
C CYS A 12 27.00 -35.41 -13.55
N SER A 13 27.34 -36.64 -13.18
CA SER A 13 26.39 -37.70 -12.88
C SER A 13 25.42 -37.16 -11.83
N ILE A 14 24.20 -36.86 -12.27
CA ILE A 14 23.06 -36.63 -11.39
C ILE A 14 22.94 -37.91 -10.55
N ILE A 15 23.22 -37.80 -9.26
CA ILE A 15 22.74 -38.77 -8.28
C ILE A 15 21.22 -38.63 -8.31
N ALA A 16 20.58 -39.43 -9.16
CA ALA A 16 19.16 -39.67 -9.12
C ALA A 16 18.90 -40.36 -7.78
N PHE A 17 18.55 -39.58 -6.76
CA PHE A 17 17.96 -40.14 -5.55
C PHE A 17 16.67 -40.83 -5.94
N ASP A 18 16.62 -42.11 -5.63
CA ASP A 18 15.51 -43.04 -5.69
C ASP A 18 14.16 -42.38 -5.31
N GLN A 19 13.39 -41.91 -6.31
CA GLN A 19 11.98 -41.53 -6.15
C GLN A 19 11.03 -42.64 -6.61
N ALA A 20 11.55 -43.79 -7.05
CA ALA A 20 10.77 -44.81 -7.75
C ALA A 20 9.97 -45.77 -6.85
N ASN A 21 9.94 -45.60 -5.51
CA ASN A 21 9.23 -46.55 -4.64
C ASN A 21 8.68 -45.97 -3.31
N ALA A 22 8.38 -44.67 -3.24
CA ALA A 22 7.73 -44.13 -2.04
C ALA A 22 6.25 -44.56 -2.01
N ALA A 23 5.87 -45.39 -1.02
CA ALA A 23 4.48 -45.82 -0.84
C ALA A 23 3.53 -44.61 -0.75
N SER A 24 2.39 -44.68 -1.44
CA SER A 24 1.42 -43.59 -1.44
C SER A 24 0.77 -43.40 -0.06
N ALA A 25 0.43 -42.16 0.26
CA ALA A 25 -0.03 -41.77 1.58
C ALA A 25 -1.53 -41.41 1.57
N LYS A 26 -2.08 -41.19 2.78
CA LYS A 26 -3.48 -40.81 3.00
C LYS A 26 -3.55 -39.52 3.80
N ILE A 27 -4.51 -38.66 3.47
CA ILE A 27 -4.85 -37.48 4.27
C ILE A 27 -6.32 -37.57 4.67
N ILE A 28 -6.59 -37.44 5.96
CA ILE A 28 -7.93 -37.44 6.54
C ILE A 28 -8.14 -36.11 7.27
N GLY A 29 -9.27 -35.47 7.00
CA GLY A 29 -9.54 -34.17 7.58
C GLY A 29 -11.02 -33.80 7.57
N LYS A 30 -11.29 -32.55 7.97
CA LYS A 30 -12.61 -31.94 7.94
C LYS A 30 -12.57 -30.57 7.25
N VAL A 31 -13.64 -30.27 6.53
CA VAL A 31 -13.96 -28.89 6.15
C VAL A 31 -15.11 -28.40 7.03
N LEU A 32 -14.92 -27.27 7.69
CA LEU A 32 -15.88 -26.65 8.60
C LEU A 32 -16.29 -25.27 8.09
N ASP A 33 -17.46 -24.78 8.50
CA ASP A 33 -17.81 -23.37 8.39
C ASP A 33 -17.21 -22.55 9.55
N VAL A 34 -17.38 -21.23 9.49
CA VAL A 34 -16.93 -20.27 10.53
C VAL A 34 -17.58 -20.47 11.91
N ASN A 35 -18.65 -21.27 12.01
CA ASN A 35 -19.27 -21.66 13.28
C ASN A 35 -18.76 -23.02 13.79
N GLY A 36 -17.83 -23.66 13.07
CA GLY A 36 -17.27 -24.97 13.42
C GLY A 36 -18.14 -26.15 13.00
N LYS A 37 -19.18 -25.95 12.19
CA LYS A 37 -20.06 -27.02 11.69
C LYS A 37 -19.49 -27.61 10.40
N GLY A 38 -19.66 -28.92 10.21
CA GLY A 38 -19.22 -29.61 9.00
C GLY A 38 -19.85 -29.06 7.71
N ALA A 39 -19.00 -28.73 6.74
CA ALA A 39 -19.42 -28.25 5.42
C ALA A 39 -19.49 -29.44 4.43
N ALA A 40 -20.70 -29.82 4.04
CA ALA A 40 -20.96 -30.98 3.18
C ALA A 40 -20.83 -30.66 1.68
N GLY A 41 -20.38 -31.62 0.87
CA GLY A 41 -20.30 -31.47 -0.59
C GLY A 41 -19.12 -30.64 -1.11
N VAL A 42 -18.24 -30.18 -0.23
CA VAL A 42 -17.04 -29.42 -0.60
C VAL A 42 -16.07 -30.35 -1.33
N LYS A 43 -15.55 -29.90 -2.48
CA LYS A 43 -14.52 -30.64 -3.21
C LYS A 43 -13.16 -30.23 -2.68
N VAL A 44 -12.45 -31.17 -2.06
CA VAL A 44 -11.08 -30.99 -1.58
C VAL A 44 -10.11 -31.59 -2.60
N SER A 45 -9.10 -30.85 -3.01
CA SER A 45 -8.06 -31.30 -3.95
C SER A 45 -6.66 -31.06 -3.41
N VAL A 46 -5.73 -31.96 -3.76
CA VAL A 46 -4.29 -31.78 -3.49
C VAL A 46 -3.68 -30.96 -4.63
N GLU A 47 -3.06 -29.82 -4.31
CA GLU A 47 -2.42 -28.97 -5.32
C GLU A 47 -1.30 -29.72 -6.06
N GLY A 48 -1.26 -29.57 -7.39
CA GLY A 48 -0.30 -30.25 -8.25
C GLY A 48 -0.56 -31.76 -8.45
N GLN A 49 -1.62 -32.33 -7.87
CA GLN A 49 -1.96 -33.75 -8.02
C GLN A 49 -3.43 -33.92 -8.47
N LYS A 50 -3.71 -34.98 -9.25
CA LYS A 50 -5.09 -35.30 -9.69
C LYS A 50 -5.87 -36.09 -8.63
N ILE A 51 -5.76 -35.66 -7.37
CA ILE A 51 -6.37 -36.33 -6.21
C ILE A 51 -7.40 -35.40 -5.60
N THR A 52 -8.63 -35.88 -5.51
CA THR A 52 -9.75 -35.11 -4.96
C THR A 52 -10.66 -35.98 -4.11
N ALA A 53 -11.35 -35.39 -3.15
CA ALA A 53 -12.40 -36.01 -2.37
C ALA A 53 -13.54 -35.02 -2.16
N THR A 54 -14.75 -35.52 -1.94
CA THR A 54 -15.92 -34.68 -1.60
C THR A 54 -16.27 -34.91 -0.14
N THR A 55 -16.53 -33.83 0.61
CA THR A 55 -16.84 -33.93 2.03
C THR A 55 -18.21 -34.55 2.30
N SER A 56 -18.27 -35.38 3.34
CA SER A 56 -19.51 -35.94 3.88
C SER A 56 -20.35 -34.88 4.60
N LYS A 57 -21.56 -35.26 5.07
CA LYS A 57 -22.47 -34.36 5.81
C LYS A 57 -21.84 -33.69 7.04
N ASP A 58 -20.88 -34.35 7.69
CA ASP A 58 -20.16 -33.83 8.86
C ASP A 58 -18.87 -33.08 8.49
N GLY A 59 -18.66 -32.82 7.19
CA GLY A 59 -17.47 -32.15 6.66
C GLY A 59 -16.25 -33.06 6.47
N SER A 60 -16.32 -34.35 6.83
CA SER A 60 -15.17 -35.25 6.72
C SER A 60 -14.80 -35.58 5.28
N PHE A 61 -13.49 -35.64 4.98
CA PHE A 61 -12.94 -36.10 3.71
C PHE A 61 -11.78 -37.06 3.91
N LYS A 62 -11.48 -37.85 2.87
CA LYS A 62 -10.34 -38.75 2.81
C LYS A 62 -9.72 -38.72 1.41
N LEU A 63 -8.46 -38.33 1.34
CA LEU A 63 -7.65 -38.34 0.13
C LEU A 63 -6.72 -39.56 0.18
N GLU A 64 -6.74 -40.37 -0.86
CA GLU A 64 -5.89 -41.56 -1.01
C GLU A 64 -4.91 -41.38 -2.17
N GLY A 65 -3.77 -42.07 -2.10
CA GLY A 65 -2.79 -42.03 -3.18
C GLY A 65 -1.90 -40.78 -3.18
N VAL A 66 -1.86 -40.04 -2.07
CA VAL A 66 -1.13 -38.76 -2.01
C VAL A 66 0.37 -39.01 -2.13
N THR A 67 1.00 -38.31 -3.07
CA THR A 67 2.46 -38.39 -3.25
C THR A 67 3.15 -37.77 -2.04
N PRO A 68 4.14 -38.44 -1.43
CA PRO A 68 4.86 -37.91 -0.27
C PRO A 68 5.54 -36.57 -0.56
N GLY A 69 5.60 -35.71 0.47
CA GLY A 69 6.09 -34.34 0.38
C GLY A 69 5.25 -33.38 1.21
N ASN A 70 5.57 -32.10 1.13
CA ASN A 70 4.72 -31.03 1.67
C ASN A 70 3.68 -30.66 0.61
N VAL A 71 2.40 -30.83 0.95
CA VAL A 71 1.30 -30.58 0.01
C VAL A 71 0.33 -29.54 0.56
N TYR A 72 -0.32 -28.79 -0.33
CA TYR A 72 -1.41 -27.90 -0.01
C TYR A 72 -2.74 -28.49 -0.45
N LEU A 73 -3.79 -28.24 0.32
CA LEU A 73 -5.15 -28.63 0.01
C LEU A 73 -5.98 -27.40 -0.35
N TYR A 74 -6.69 -27.47 -1.47
CA TYR A 74 -7.68 -26.48 -1.88
C TYR A 74 -9.09 -27.04 -1.67
N ALA A 75 -10.01 -26.21 -1.20
CA ALA A 75 -11.39 -26.56 -0.93
C ALA A 75 -12.34 -25.66 -1.75
N THR A 76 -12.95 -26.24 -2.79
CA THR A 76 -13.96 -25.56 -3.60
C THR A 76 -15.32 -25.67 -2.92
N ALA A 77 -15.91 -24.53 -2.57
CA ALA A 77 -17.21 -24.46 -1.94
C ALA A 77 -18.31 -25.01 -2.89
N PRO A 78 -19.27 -25.80 -2.36
CA PRO A 78 -20.32 -26.42 -3.18
C PRO A 78 -21.42 -25.44 -3.61
N SER A 79 -21.47 -24.26 -2.99
CA SER A 79 -22.51 -23.27 -3.22
C SER A 79 -22.05 -21.88 -2.79
N LYS A 80 -22.81 -20.85 -3.16
CA LYS A 80 -22.57 -19.45 -2.77
C LYS A 80 -22.91 -19.14 -1.29
N ALA A 81 -23.06 -20.16 -0.43
CA ALA A 81 -23.16 -19.96 1.01
C ALA A 81 -21.79 -19.73 1.66
N TYR A 82 -20.71 -20.20 1.01
CA TYR A 82 -19.34 -20.08 1.48
C TYR A 82 -18.43 -19.54 0.37
N LEU A 83 -17.27 -19.05 0.77
CA LEU A 83 -16.15 -18.83 -0.13
C LEU A 83 -15.26 -20.08 -0.18
N ASP A 84 -14.49 -20.21 -1.25
CA ASP A 84 -13.43 -21.21 -1.33
C ASP A 84 -12.40 -20.99 -0.21
N GLY A 85 -11.76 -22.08 0.21
CA GLY A 85 -10.74 -22.05 1.24
C GLY A 85 -9.55 -22.92 0.87
N GLU A 86 -8.46 -22.82 1.63
CA GLU A 86 -7.31 -23.69 1.46
C GLU A 86 -6.49 -23.80 2.75
N THR A 87 -5.55 -24.73 2.77
CA THR A 87 -4.51 -24.76 3.80
C THR A 87 -3.43 -23.73 3.47
N LEU A 88 -3.22 -22.74 4.35
CA LEU A 88 -2.09 -21.79 4.21
C LEU A 88 -0.76 -22.37 4.68
N LYS A 89 -0.79 -23.40 5.55
CA LYS A 89 0.40 -24.18 5.92
C LYS A 89 0.38 -25.51 5.21
N SER A 90 1.54 -25.93 4.71
CA SER A 90 1.66 -27.22 4.03
C SER A 90 1.38 -28.37 5.00
N VAL A 91 0.72 -29.40 4.48
CA VAL A 91 0.54 -30.68 5.15
C VAL A 91 1.75 -31.54 4.81
N SER A 92 2.56 -31.88 5.82
CA SER A 92 3.73 -32.73 5.62
C SER A 92 3.33 -34.20 5.58
N VAL A 93 3.62 -34.86 4.46
CA VAL A 93 3.20 -36.23 4.16
C VAL A 93 4.42 -37.12 3.94
N LYS A 94 4.57 -38.17 4.74
CA LYS A 94 5.62 -39.20 4.56
C LYS A 94 5.07 -40.40 3.78
N GLY A 95 5.95 -41.16 3.12
CA GLY A 95 5.58 -42.37 2.39
C GLY A 95 4.83 -43.38 3.27
N GLY A 96 3.69 -43.88 2.77
CA GLY A 96 2.81 -44.83 3.47
C GLY A 96 2.10 -44.28 4.71
N ALA A 97 2.28 -43.01 5.05
CA ALA A 97 1.69 -42.42 6.25
C ALA A 97 0.19 -42.10 6.07
N THR A 98 -0.53 -42.09 7.18
CA THR A 98 -1.86 -41.46 7.27
C THR A 98 -1.72 -40.18 8.09
N VAL A 99 -1.95 -39.03 7.47
CA VAL A 99 -2.01 -37.74 8.14
C VAL A 99 -3.47 -37.46 8.50
N SER A 100 -3.73 -37.24 9.78
CA SER A 100 -5.08 -37.00 10.31
C SER A 100 -5.17 -35.62 10.96
N GLY A 101 -6.40 -35.11 11.13
CA GLY A 101 -6.65 -33.86 11.85
C GLY A 101 -6.46 -32.60 11.01
N VAL A 102 -6.29 -32.73 9.69
CA VAL A 102 -6.25 -31.58 8.78
C VAL A 102 -7.61 -30.90 8.78
N THR A 103 -7.64 -29.59 9.02
CA THR A 103 -8.87 -28.80 9.07
C THR A 103 -8.78 -27.62 8.13
N ILE A 104 -9.80 -27.43 7.31
CA ILE A 104 -10.00 -26.22 6.50
C ILE A 104 -11.29 -25.56 7.01
N ILE A 105 -11.24 -24.27 7.29
CA ILE A 105 -12.42 -23.49 7.65
C ILE A 105 -12.78 -22.62 6.44
N LEU A 106 -14.03 -22.66 6.01
CA LEU A 106 -14.52 -21.82 4.93
C LEU A 106 -15.05 -20.50 5.51
N SER A 107 -14.67 -19.39 4.90
CA SER A 107 -15.30 -18.10 5.16
C SER A 107 -16.78 -18.14 4.77
N GLY A 108 -17.60 -17.39 5.52
CA GLY A 108 -18.95 -17.05 5.08
C GLY A 108 -18.94 -16.23 3.80
N ARG A 109 -20.08 -16.21 3.10
CA ARG A 109 -20.29 -15.41 1.90
C ARG A 109 -21.62 -14.64 2.04
N PRO A 110 -21.59 -13.29 2.03
CA PRO A 110 -22.81 -12.50 1.94
C PRO A 110 -23.64 -12.89 0.71
N SER A 111 -24.97 -12.92 0.84
CA SER A 111 -25.84 -13.18 -0.31
C SER A 111 -25.78 -12.02 -1.31
N ALA A 112 -26.27 -12.24 -2.54
CA ALA A 112 -26.36 -11.16 -3.54
C ALA A 112 -27.29 -10.00 -3.11
N ALA A 113 -28.16 -10.22 -2.12
CA ALA A 113 -29.06 -9.19 -1.58
C ALA A 113 -28.45 -8.45 -0.37
N ALA A 114 -27.27 -8.86 0.12
CA ALA A 114 -26.61 -8.18 1.20
C ALA A 114 -26.20 -6.76 0.80
N THR A 115 -26.29 -5.85 1.76
CA THR A 115 -26.02 -4.42 1.60
C THR A 115 -25.05 -3.96 2.67
N TYR A 116 -24.42 -2.82 2.42
CA TYR A 116 -23.53 -2.18 3.37
C TYR A 116 -24.35 -1.46 4.46
N VAL A 117 -23.94 -1.59 5.73
CA VAL A 117 -24.59 -0.98 6.90
C VAL A 117 -23.75 0.09 7.60
N GLY A 118 -22.47 0.20 7.23
CA GLY A 118 -21.53 1.18 7.75
C GLY A 118 -21.01 0.90 9.16
N MET A 119 -19.87 1.53 9.48
CA MET A 119 -19.11 1.31 10.71
C MET A 119 -19.94 1.55 11.96
N LYS A 120 -20.81 2.57 11.97
CA LYS A 120 -21.68 2.88 13.10
C LYS A 120 -22.55 1.68 13.52
N THR A 121 -23.03 0.90 12.55
CA THR A 121 -23.83 -0.30 12.84
C THR A 121 -22.95 -1.38 13.46
N CYS A 122 -21.76 -1.61 12.90
CA CYS A 122 -20.80 -2.58 13.40
C CYS A 122 -20.37 -2.27 14.84
N SER A 123 -20.04 -1.00 15.14
CA SER A 123 -19.67 -0.53 16.48
C SER A 123 -20.79 -0.64 17.51
N GLY A 124 -22.05 -0.83 17.08
CA GLY A 124 -23.18 -1.08 17.99
C GLY A 124 -23.14 -2.47 18.64
N CYS A 125 -22.47 -3.44 18.01
CA CYS A 125 -22.37 -4.83 18.50
C CYS A 125 -20.93 -5.29 18.77
N HIS A 126 -19.94 -4.74 18.07
CA HIS A 126 -18.52 -5.08 18.23
C HIS A 126 -17.81 -4.15 19.21
N ASP A 127 -16.77 -4.68 19.88
CA ASP A 127 -16.05 -4.02 20.97
C ASP A 127 -15.48 -2.64 20.59
N ALA A 128 -15.54 -1.68 21.53
CA ALA A 128 -15.08 -0.31 21.32
C ALA A 128 -13.57 -0.19 21.03
N ASN A 129 -12.75 -1.14 21.49
CA ASN A 129 -11.31 -1.15 21.18
C ASN A 129 -11.07 -1.46 19.71
N LEU A 130 -11.90 -2.30 19.08
CA LEU A 130 -11.82 -2.55 17.64
C LEU A 130 -12.06 -1.26 16.86
N SER A 131 -13.06 -0.47 17.23
CA SER A 131 -13.34 0.83 16.58
C SER A 131 -12.26 1.87 16.85
N LYS A 132 -11.68 1.91 18.07
CA LYS A 132 -10.57 2.81 18.40
C LYS A 132 -9.34 2.55 17.53
N SER A 133 -9.03 1.30 17.19
CA SER A 133 -7.90 0.99 16.30
C SER A 133 -8.03 1.59 14.89
N PHE A 134 -9.24 1.96 14.44
CA PHE A 134 -9.44 2.65 13.17
C PHE A 134 -9.55 4.17 13.34
N ASP A 135 -9.95 4.70 14.49
CA ASP A 135 -10.21 6.14 14.66
C ASP A 135 -9.15 6.93 15.45
N SER A 136 -8.29 6.26 16.23
CA SER A 136 -7.59 6.94 17.34
C SER A 136 -6.12 7.33 17.13
N THR A 137 -5.44 6.91 16.06
CA THR A 137 -4.00 7.24 15.87
C THR A 137 -3.60 7.48 14.40
N PRO A 138 -2.44 8.11 14.14
CA PRO A 138 -1.88 8.27 12.79
C PRO A 138 -1.70 6.96 12.00
N HIS A 139 -1.29 5.87 12.68
CA HIS A 139 -1.20 4.54 12.07
C HIS A 139 -2.58 3.95 11.74
N ALA A 140 -3.60 4.25 12.55
CA ALA A 140 -5.00 3.96 12.21
C ALA A 140 -5.42 4.73 10.95
N ALA A 141 -5.07 6.02 10.89
CA ALA A 141 -5.44 6.94 9.83
C ALA A 141 -4.92 6.49 8.44
N ALA A 142 -3.78 5.79 8.37
CA ALA A 142 -3.25 5.28 7.10
C ALA A 142 -4.23 4.34 6.37
N HIS A 143 -4.95 3.49 7.11
CA HIS A 143 -5.96 2.60 6.52
C HIS A 143 -7.39 3.08 6.72
N SER A 144 -7.67 4.09 7.54
CA SER A 144 -9.05 4.49 7.88
C SER A 144 -9.42 5.91 7.47
N ARG A 145 -8.46 6.76 7.06
CA ARG A 145 -8.70 8.18 6.75
C ARG A 145 -7.89 8.62 5.54
N PHE A 146 -8.56 8.71 4.40
CA PHE A 146 -8.00 9.27 3.18
C PHE A 146 -8.53 10.68 2.92
N VAL A 147 -9.85 10.86 2.94
CA VAL A 147 -10.49 12.18 2.85
C VAL A 147 -10.85 12.66 4.25
N THR A 148 -10.36 13.85 4.58
CA THR A 148 -10.88 14.61 5.72
C THR A 148 -11.72 15.76 5.20
N GLU A 149 -13.01 15.77 5.55
CA GLU A 149 -13.91 16.86 5.18
C GLU A 149 -13.61 18.11 6.00
N GLY A 150 -13.69 19.28 5.38
CA GLY A 150 -13.36 20.56 6.01
C GLY A 150 -11.85 20.82 6.07
N THR A 151 -11.44 21.62 7.06
CA THR A 151 -10.09 22.17 7.18
C THR A 151 -9.42 21.91 8.54
N ASP A 152 -10.09 21.15 9.41
CA ASP A 152 -9.65 20.94 10.80
C ASP A 152 -8.28 20.23 10.88
N HIS A 153 -8.03 19.30 9.94
CA HIS A 153 -6.79 18.54 9.81
C HIS A 153 -5.84 19.07 8.73
N LEU A 154 -5.94 20.35 8.37
CA LEU A 154 -4.88 20.98 7.56
C LEU A 154 -3.55 20.90 8.32
N ILE A 155 -2.55 20.28 7.69
CA ILE A 155 -1.19 20.26 8.20
C ILE A 155 -0.42 21.49 7.69
N TYR A 156 0.64 21.87 8.40
CA TYR A 156 1.48 23.02 8.06
C TYR A 156 0.67 24.31 7.81
N LYS A 157 -0.24 24.64 8.74
CA LYS A 157 -1.05 25.87 8.68
C LYS A 157 -0.20 27.14 8.58
N ASN A 158 1.04 27.08 9.07
CA ASN A 158 2.06 28.14 8.96
C ASN A 158 2.66 28.30 7.55
N MET A 159 2.55 27.31 6.66
CA MET A 159 2.94 27.44 5.24
C MET A 159 1.88 28.20 4.42
N TRP A 160 0.64 28.24 4.91
CA TRP A 160 -0.38 29.13 4.37
C TRP A 160 -0.11 30.57 4.82
N PRO A 161 -0.46 31.58 4.00
CA PRO A 161 -0.29 32.96 4.40
C PRO A 161 -1.16 33.28 5.63
N GLU A 162 -0.67 34.20 6.45
CA GLU A 162 -1.48 34.85 7.48
C GLU A 162 -2.68 35.59 6.86
N PRO A 163 -3.74 35.88 7.64
CA PRO A 163 -4.90 36.62 7.14
C PRO A 163 -4.50 37.89 6.40
N ASP A 164 -5.11 38.12 5.24
CA ASP A 164 -4.80 39.22 4.29
C ASP A 164 -3.42 39.13 3.59
N GLY A 165 -2.58 38.16 3.98
CA GLY A 165 -1.37 37.77 3.27
C GLY A 165 -1.67 36.90 2.05
N LYS A 166 -0.64 36.71 1.20
CA LYS A 166 -0.72 35.90 -0.02
C LYS A 166 0.42 34.91 -0.14
N TYR A 167 0.15 33.80 -0.80
CA TYR A 167 1.18 32.95 -1.40
C TYR A 167 0.90 32.81 -2.90
N LEU A 168 1.95 32.97 -3.72
CA LEU A 168 1.89 32.87 -5.17
C LEU A 168 2.61 31.60 -5.64
N PRO A 169 1.88 30.54 -6.00
CA PRO A 169 2.49 29.31 -6.49
C PRO A 169 3.31 29.53 -7.75
N ARG A 170 4.37 28.73 -7.89
CA ARG A 170 5.27 28.77 -9.04
C ARG A 170 5.27 27.41 -9.75
N ASP A 171 5.50 27.45 -11.06
CA ASP A 171 5.77 26.26 -11.85
C ASP A 171 7.19 25.72 -11.57
N PRO A 172 7.54 24.52 -12.06
CA PRO A 172 8.87 23.93 -11.86
C PRO A 172 10.02 24.77 -12.44
N GLN A 173 9.72 25.72 -13.34
CA GLN A 173 10.70 26.65 -13.90
C GLN A 173 10.80 27.95 -13.07
N GLY A 174 10.06 28.06 -11.97
CA GLY A 174 10.02 29.20 -11.06
C GLY A 174 9.15 30.37 -11.53
N LYS A 175 8.40 30.21 -12.62
CA LYS A 175 7.47 31.25 -13.10
C LYS A 175 6.17 31.18 -12.30
N LEU A 176 5.44 32.29 -12.22
CA LEU A 176 4.12 32.29 -11.59
C LEU A 176 3.22 31.26 -12.26
N LEU A 177 2.64 30.39 -11.43
CA LEU A 177 1.79 29.32 -11.92
C LEU A 177 0.53 29.91 -12.56
N LYS A 178 0.22 29.40 -13.75
CA LYS A 178 -1.09 29.58 -14.37
C LYS A 178 -1.83 28.26 -14.44
N VAL A 179 -3.14 28.32 -14.27
CA VAL A 179 -4.04 27.15 -14.20
C VAL A 179 -5.28 27.40 -15.05
N GLN A 180 -5.98 26.35 -15.44
CA GLN A 180 -7.23 26.41 -16.18
C GLN A 180 -8.22 27.32 -15.45
N ASP A 181 -8.86 28.23 -16.18
CA ASP A 181 -9.85 29.14 -15.62
C ASP A 181 -11.07 28.34 -15.10
N PRO A 182 -11.39 28.41 -13.79
CA PRO A 182 -12.56 27.73 -13.25
C PRO A 182 -13.90 28.36 -13.67
N LEU A 183 -13.90 29.53 -14.30
CA LEU A 183 -15.12 30.21 -14.76
C LEU A 183 -15.77 29.47 -15.92
N ASP A 184 -15.00 29.18 -16.97
CA ASP A 184 -15.50 28.58 -18.22
C ASP A 184 -14.65 27.41 -18.74
N GLY A 185 -13.55 27.08 -18.06
CA GLY A 185 -12.64 25.99 -18.42
C GLY A 185 -11.70 26.33 -19.59
N LYS A 186 -11.64 27.58 -20.04
CA LYS A 186 -10.82 28.04 -21.16
C LYS A 186 -9.70 28.97 -20.68
N GLY A 187 -8.62 29.03 -21.46
CA GLY A 187 -7.49 29.89 -21.10
C GLY A 187 -6.76 29.43 -19.84
N MET A 188 -5.80 30.25 -19.42
CA MET A 188 -4.95 29.97 -18.26
C MET A 188 -4.78 31.23 -17.43
N VAL A 189 -5.14 31.16 -16.16
CA VAL A 189 -5.20 32.29 -15.23
C VAL A 189 -4.24 32.17 -14.07
N HIS A 190 -3.89 33.29 -13.46
CA HIS A 190 -3.08 33.29 -12.23
C HIS A 190 -3.88 32.81 -11.03
N LEU A 191 -3.18 32.17 -10.08
CA LEU A 191 -3.72 31.67 -8.83
C LEU A 191 -2.95 32.28 -7.65
N ALA A 192 -3.68 32.66 -6.60
CA ALA A 192 -3.12 32.97 -5.29
C ALA A 192 -3.78 32.10 -4.20
N LEU A 193 -2.99 31.69 -3.21
CA LEU A 193 -3.50 31.08 -1.98
C LEU A 193 -3.68 32.21 -0.97
N CYS A 194 -4.84 32.24 -0.33
CA CYS A 194 -5.27 33.29 0.58
C CYS A 194 -5.87 32.69 1.84
N THR A 195 -5.80 33.45 2.94
CA THR A 195 -6.57 33.16 4.15
C THR A 195 -7.41 34.36 4.58
N LYS A 196 -8.58 34.10 5.15
CA LYS A 196 -9.50 35.11 5.68
C LYS A 196 -9.97 34.71 7.08
N GLY A 197 -10.30 35.68 7.92
CA GLY A 197 -10.73 35.46 9.31
C GLY A 197 -9.58 35.43 10.31
N ASN A 198 -9.88 35.12 11.57
CA ASN A 198 -8.89 34.96 12.64
C ASN A 198 -8.45 33.49 12.75
N GLU A 199 -7.48 33.17 13.61
CA GLU A 199 -6.99 31.79 13.77
C GLU A 199 -8.09 30.76 14.07
N SER A 200 -9.09 31.11 14.88
CA SER A 200 -10.15 30.19 15.30
C SER A 200 -11.21 29.91 14.21
N ASN A 201 -11.30 30.76 13.19
CA ASN A 201 -12.24 30.62 12.07
C ASN A 201 -11.58 30.83 10.70
N ARG A 202 -10.27 30.57 10.62
CA ARG A 202 -9.44 30.81 9.43
C ARG A 202 -9.98 30.01 8.25
N GLN A 203 -10.36 30.71 7.19
CA GLN A 203 -10.74 30.12 5.91
C GLN A 203 -9.53 30.03 5.01
N TYR A 204 -9.40 28.92 4.29
CA TYR A 204 -8.31 28.67 3.34
C TYR A 204 -8.90 28.67 1.93
N LEU A 205 -8.41 29.58 1.08
CA LEU A 205 -9.06 29.96 -0.16
C LEU A 205 -8.06 29.96 -1.32
N PHE A 206 -8.53 29.49 -2.48
CA PHE A 206 -7.87 29.65 -3.76
C PHE A 206 -8.53 30.80 -4.51
N LYS A 207 -7.76 31.83 -4.84
CA LYS A 207 -8.21 32.99 -5.63
C LYS A 207 -7.68 32.88 -7.06
N PHE A 208 -8.58 32.75 -8.01
CA PHE A 208 -8.30 32.69 -9.43
C PHE A 208 -8.59 34.06 -10.05
N TYR A 209 -7.59 34.62 -10.71
CA TYR A 209 -7.72 35.90 -11.39
C TYR A 209 -8.44 35.72 -12.72
N PRO A 210 -9.17 36.71 -13.23
CA PRO A 210 -9.77 36.62 -14.56
C PRO A 210 -8.69 36.52 -15.64
N GLU A 211 -9.05 35.92 -16.78
CA GLU A 211 -8.18 35.96 -17.96
C GLU A 211 -7.91 37.41 -18.39
N GLN A 212 -6.65 37.70 -18.73
CA GLN A 212 -6.23 39.05 -19.08
C GLN A 212 -6.44 39.31 -20.56
N LYS A 213 -6.81 40.55 -20.90
CA LYS A 213 -6.87 41.00 -22.29
C LYS A 213 -5.50 40.85 -22.95
N GLU A 214 -5.50 40.61 -24.26
CA GLU A 214 -4.26 40.54 -25.04
C GLU A 214 -3.38 41.78 -24.80
N GLY A 215 -2.09 41.57 -24.54
CA GLY A 215 -1.13 42.62 -24.19
C GLY A 215 -1.12 43.06 -22.72
N VAL A 216 -2.06 42.60 -21.89
CA VAL A 216 -2.08 42.87 -20.44
C VAL A 216 -1.42 41.71 -19.69
N SER A 217 -0.44 42.01 -18.84
CA SER A 217 0.22 41.03 -17.97
C SER A 217 0.15 41.50 -16.53
N LEU A 218 -0.30 40.62 -15.63
CA LEU A 218 -0.26 40.88 -14.19
C LEU A 218 1.14 40.64 -13.66
N THR A 219 1.58 41.53 -12.78
CA THR A 219 2.79 41.40 -11.98
C THR A 219 2.47 40.78 -10.63
N GLU A 220 3.50 40.39 -9.86
CA GLU A 220 3.29 39.87 -8.50
C GLU A 220 2.61 40.87 -7.57
N ALA A 221 2.77 42.18 -7.80
CA ALA A 221 2.11 43.22 -7.02
C ALA A 221 0.59 43.23 -7.24
N ASP A 222 0.14 42.91 -8.45
CA ASP A 222 -1.28 42.89 -8.82
C ASP A 222 -2.03 41.67 -8.24
N LEU A 223 -1.29 40.63 -7.86
CA LEU A 223 -1.85 39.38 -7.35
C LEU A 223 -1.95 39.40 -5.82
N ASP A 224 -2.93 40.10 -5.23
CA ASP A 224 -3.18 40.15 -3.78
C ASP A 224 -4.33 39.24 -3.26
N CYS A 225 -4.62 39.28 -1.96
CA CYS A 225 -5.77 38.59 -1.37
C CYS A 225 -6.94 39.52 -1.03
N SER A 226 -6.99 40.70 -1.65
CA SER A 226 -8.12 41.63 -1.56
C SER A 226 -9.30 41.13 -2.42
N ASP A 227 -10.48 41.71 -2.26
CA ASP A 227 -11.65 41.40 -3.09
C ASP A 227 -11.55 41.96 -4.53
N LYS A 228 -10.39 42.51 -4.93
CA LYS A 228 -10.12 42.97 -6.29
C LYS A 228 -9.29 41.96 -7.08
N PRO A 229 -9.51 41.80 -8.40
CA PRO A 229 -10.64 42.38 -9.13
C PRO A 229 -11.96 41.67 -8.74
N ALA A 230 -13.08 42.38 -8.91
CA ALA A 230 -14.39 41.93 -8.39
C ALA A 230 -14.93 40.66 -9.07
N ASP A 231 -14.41 40.33 -10.24
CA ASP A 231 -14.71 39.14 -11.04
C ASP A 231 -13.76 37.97 -10.77
N ALA A 232 -12.83 38.10 -9.82
CA ALA A 232 -12.01 36.97 -9.37
C ALA A 232 -12.86 35.85 -8.77
N ILE A 233 -12.50 34.60 -9.08
CA ILE A 233 -13.19 33.42 -8.56
C ILE A 233 -12.51 32.95 -7.27
N TRP A 234 -13.31 32.75 -6.23
CA TRP A 234 -12.84 32.27 -4.94
C TRP A 234 -13.38 30.87 -4.68
N ILE A 235 -12.49 29.92 -4.46
CA ILE A 235 -12.85 28.53 -4.20
C ILE A 235 -12.29 28.13 -2.83
N PRO A 236 -13.15 27.79 -1.85
CA PRO A 236 -12.70 27.34 -0.55
C PRO A 236 -12.12 25.94 -0.59
N VAL A 237 -11.12 25.69 0.25
CA VAL A 237 -10.73 24.34 0.63
C VAL A 237 -11.86 23.73 1.43
N ALA A 238 -12.44 22.65 0.91
CA ALA A 238 -13.58 21.96 1.52
C ALA A 238 -13.24 20.56 2.04
N GLY A 239 -12.02 20.10 1.79
CA GLY A 239 -11.51 18.84 2.28
C GLY A 239 -10.04 18.67 1.93
N THR A 240 -9.43 17.63 2.49
CA THR A 240 -8.02 17.32 2.28
C THR A 240 -7.81 15.83 2.01
N ILE A 241 -6.75 15.51 1.28
CA ILE A 241 -6.21 14.15 1.11
C ILE A 241 -4.77 14.14 1.60
N GLY A 242 -4.40 13.15 2.42
CA GLY A 242 -3.09 13.10 3.06
C GLY A 242 -2.99 14.01 4.30
N GLY A 243 -1.85 13.97 4.99
CA GLY A 243 -1.65 14.68 6.26
C GLY A 243 -1.04 13.79 7.35
N GLU A 244 -1.50 13.98 8.60
CA GLU A 244 -1.08 13.23 9.81
C GLU A 244 -1.04 11.70 9.63
N GLY A 245 -1.93 11.14 8.82
CA GLY A 245 -2.01 9.69 8.54
C GLY A 245 -1.01 9.16 7.51
N ASN A 246 -0.23 10.01 6.84
CA ASN A 246 0.76 9.61 5.83
C ASN A 246 2.20 9.65 6.36
N TRP A 247 2.35 9.68 7.69
CA TRP A 247 3.64 9.75 8.40
C TRP A 247 4.26 8.34 8.54
N GLY A 248 4.24 7.58 7.45
CA GLY A 248 4.60 6.16 7.44
C GLY A 248 5.96 5.90 8.08
N GLU A 249 6.02 4.97 9.04
CA GLU A 249 7.19 4.30 9.67
C GLU A 249 8.42 5.15 10.08
N GLY A 250 8.40 6.46 9.88
CA GLY A 250 9.55 7.38 10.01
C GLY A 250 9.38 8.46 11.08
N TYR A 251 8.38 8.31 11.97
CA TYR A 251 8.06 9.20 13.09
C TYR A 251 9.28 9.46 14.00
N THR A 252 10.12 10.42 13.61
CA THR A 252 11.32 10.78 14.37
C THR A 252 11.20 12.16 15.01
N ASP A 253 10.42 13.09 14.44
CA ASP A 253 10.17 14.40 15.07
C ASP A 253 8.79 15.04 14.75
N PRO A 254 7.76 14.75 15.55
CA PRO A 254 6.39 15.26 15.36
C PRO A 254 6.24 16.75 15.66
N ASN A 255 7.23 17.31 16.36
CA ASN A 255 7.17 18.63 16.95
C ASN A 255 8.19 19.58 16.32
N HIS A 256 8.90 19.14 15.27
CA HIS A 256 9.98 19.89 14.61
C HIS A 256 10.98 20.51 15.62
N LYS A 257 11.29 19.78 16.69
CA LYS A 257 12.24 20.23 17.73
C LYS A 257 13.68 20.19 17.24
N THR A 258 13.93 19.44 16.17
CA THR A 258 15.21 19.29 15.48
C THR A 258 15.11 20.05 14.17
N PRO A 259 16.01 21.02 13.90
CA PRO A 259 16.06 21.68 12.59
C PRO A 259 16.33 20.64 11.50
N ASP A 260 15.50 20.63 10.45
CA ASP A 260 15.71 19.80 9.27
C ASP A 260 17.05 20.19 8.63
N ARG A 261 18.05 19.30 8.71
CA ARG A 261 19.40 19.50 8.17
C ARG A 261 19.65 18.74 6.87
N PHE A 262 18.63 18.06 6.36
CA PHE A 262 18.69 17.20 5.19
C PHE A 262 17.64 17.66 4.17
N PRO A 263 17.93 17.63 2.85
CA PRO A 263 16.94 17.90 1.81
C PRO A 263 15.94 16.73 1.73
N ASN A 264 15.00 16.70 2.67
CA ASN A 264 14.05 15.61 2.83
C ASN A 264 12.85 15.83 1.92
N PHE A 265 12.77 15.06 0.84
CA PHE A 265 11.50 14.83 0.16
C PHE A 265 10.82 13.62 0.81
N GLY A 266 9.66 13.77 1.47
CA GLY A 266 8.83 12.59 1.75
C GLY A 266 7.88 12.51 2.95
N GLU A 267 7.69 13.51 3.83
CA GLU A 267 6.77 13.42 4.98
C GLU A 267 5.76 14.60 5.03
N GLY A 268 4.48 14.35 5.35
CA GLY A 268 3.50 15.44 5.51
C GLY A 268 3.06 16.12 4.20
N LYS A 269 2.85 15.39 3.12
CA LYS A 269 2.13 15.92 1.95
C LYS A 269 0.64 16.02 2.19
N GLN A 270 0.03 17.09 1.70
CA GLN A 270 -1.41 17.24 1.74
C GLN A 270 -1.95 17.90 0.46
N ARG A 271 -2.98 17.28 -0.10
CA ARG A 271 -3.74 17.78 -1.25
C ARG A 271 -5.05 18.39 -0.78
N PHE A 272 -5.53 19.37 -1.52
CA PHE A 272 -6.74 20.12 -1.21
C PHE A 272 -7.86 19.78 -2.18
N LEU A 273 -9.08 19.72 -1.64
CA LEU A 273 -10.30 19.40 -2.35
C LEU A 273 -11.24 20.61 -2.38
N ALA A 274 -11.92 20.78 -3.50
CA ALA A 274 -13.06 21.69 -3.62
C ALA A 274 -14.34 20.89 -3.83
N ARG A 275 -15.46 21.39 -3.31
CA ARG A 275 -16.78 20.82 -3.64
C ARG A 275 -17.06 21.07 -5.12
N ILE A 276 -17.66 20.10 -5.80
CA ILE A 276 -17.99 20.23 -7.23
C ILE A 276 -18.88 21.46 -7.53
N GLN A 277 -19.76 21.84 -6.60
CA GLN A 277 -20.64 23.01 -6.75
C GLN A 277 -19.95 24.36 -6.54
N ASP A 278 -18.75 24.37 -5.95
CA ASP A 278 -17.97 25.60 -5.74
C ASP A 278 -17.12 25.96 -6.96
N VAL A 279 -17.06 25.08 -7.97
CA VAL A 279 -16.31 25.29 -9.22
C VAL A 279 -17.28 25.72 -10.33
N PRO A 280 -17.27 27.00 -10.77
CA PRO A 280 -18.31 27.55 -11.64
C PRO A 280 -18.51 26.79 -12.97
N VAL A 281 -17.43 26.44 -13.66
CA VAL A 281 -17.50 25.68 -14.93
C VAL A 281 -18.18 24.32 -14.74
N ILE A 282 -17.93 23.66 -13.61
CA ILE A 282 -18.55 22.36 -13.28
C ILE A 282 -20.02 22.54 -12.93
N ALA A 283 -20.35 23.50 -12.06
CA ALA A 283 -21.73 23.79 -11.69
C ALA A 283 -22.58 24.16 -12.91
N LYS A 284 -22.03 24.97 -13.82
CA LYS A 284 -22.66 25.31 -15.10
C LYS A 284 -22.82 24.09 -15.99
N TRP A 285 -21.75 23.31 -16.20
CA TRP A 285 -21.80 22.10 -17.02
C TRP A 285 -22.87 21.12 -16.52
N MET A 286 -22.96 20.91 -15.21
CA MET A 286 -23.97 20.04 -14.60
C MET A 286 -25.39 20.54 -14.87
N LYS A 287 -25.63 21.85 -14.73
CA LYS A 287 -26.92 22.47 -15.04
C LYS A 287 -27.30 22.29 -16.51
N ASP A 288 -26.37 22.57 -17.42
CA ASP A 288 -26.60 22.50 -18.88
C ASP A 288 -26.83 21.06 -19.36
N ASN A 289 -26.31 20.07 -18.64
CA ASN A 289 -26.44 18.64 -18.97
C ASN A 289 -27.48 17.89 -18.10
N ASN A 290 -28.30 18.62 -17.34
CA ASN A 290 -29.33 18.07 -16.45
C ASN A 290 -28.79 17.04 -15.43
N VAL A 291 -27.57 17.26 -14.93
CA VAL A 291 -26.95 16.43 -13.88
C VAL A 291 -27.25 17.06 -12.52
N SER A 292 -28.19 16.48 -11.77
CA SER A 292 -28.51 16.91 -10.42
C SER A 292 -27.84 16.03 -9.37
N ARG A 293 -27.22 16.66 -8.36
CA ARG A 293 -26.64 16.00 -7.18
C ARG A 293 -27.45 16.24 -5.91
N LYS A 294 -28.66 16.79 -6.03
CA LYS A 294 -29.53 17.09 -4.88
C LYS A 294 -29.86 15.80 -4.12
N GLY A 295 -29.61 15.79 -2.81
CA GLY A 295 -29.88 14.65 -1.93
C GLY A 295 -28.82 13.54 -1.97
N GLN A 296 -27.72 13.73 -2.70
CA GLN A 296 -26.58 12.81 -2.72
C GLN A 296 -25.52 13.22 -1.69
N LYS A 297 -24.55 12.34 -1.43
CA LYS A 297 -23.37 12.67 -0.63
C LYS A 297 -22.52 13.72 -1.33
N GLN A 298 -21.77 14.49 -0.55
CA GLN A 298 -20.82 15.46 -1.09
C GLN A 298 -19.75 14.75 -1.94
N ASP A 299 -19.53 15.28 -3.14
CA ASP A 299 -18.47 14.86 -4.05
C ASP A 299 -17.49 16.03 -4.24
N TYR A 300 -16.25 15.70 -4.58
CA TYR A 300 -15.16 16.66 -4.60
C TYR A 300 -14.43 16.59 -5.94
N ILE A 301 -13.88 17.72 -6.38
CA ILE A 301 -12.82 17.69 -7.38
C ILE A 301 -11.60 17.06 -6.75
N CYS A 302 -11.08 15.98 -7.37
CA CYS A 302 -10.04 15.14 -6.78
C CYS A 302 -8.81 15.91 -6.34
N PHE A 303 -8.39 16.90 -7.12
CA PHE A 303 -7.20 17.69 -6.84
C PHE A 303 -7.43 19.14 -7.29
N LEU A 304 -7.32 20.07 -6.35
CA LEU A 304 -7.04 21.47 -6.69
C LEU A 304 -5.66 21.57 -7.36
N PRO A 305 -5.42 22.63 -8.17
CA PRO A 305 -4.27 22.67 -9.06
C PRO A 305 -2.93 22.90 -8.35
N THR A 306 -2.93 23.04 -7.01
CA THR A 306 -1.73 23.05 -6.19
C THR A 306 -1.92 22.26 -4.90
N TYR A 307 -0.84 21.73 -4.36
CA TYR A 307 -0.81 20.97 -3.09
C TYR A 307 0.52 21.22 -2.36
N ILE A 308 0.58 20.90 -1.07
CA ILE A 308 1.80 21.11 -0.26
C ILE A 308 2.79 19.96 -0.46
N MET A 309 4.06 20.34 -0.69
CA MET A 309 5.26 19.48 -0.64
C MET A 309 6.08 19.87 0.60
N GLN A 310 6.74 18.93 1.26
CA GLN A 310 7.45 19.21 2.52
C GLN A 310 8.68 20.12 2.33
N ASP A 311 8.89 21.00 3.32
CA ASP A 311 10.01 21.93 3.63
C ASP A 311 10.50 22.90 2.55
N GLY A 312 10.16 22.73 1.27
CA GLY A 312 10.30 23.76 0.25
C GLY A 312 11.67 24.46 0.20
N THR A 313 12.75 23.69 0.02
CA THR A 313 14.12 24.24 0.00
C THR A 313 14.25 25.34 -1.08
N PRO A 314 14.53 26.61 -0.71
CA PRO A 314 14.64 27.69 -1.66
C PRO A 314 15.72 27.41 -2.71
N ARG A 315 15.51 27.81 -3.97
CA ARG A 315 16.45 27.61 -5.09
C ARG A 315 17.86 28.16 -4.83
N ASP A 316 17.98 29.11 -3.92
CA ASP A 316 19.20 29.79 -3.49
C ASP A 316 19.73 29.28 -2.14
N SER A 317 19.13 28.22 -1.59
CA SER A 317 19.63 27.57 -0.37
C SER A 317 21.07 27.13 -0.55
N LYS A 318 21.90 27.36 0.48
CA LYS A 318 23.29 26.90 0.52
C LYS A 318 23.41 25.37 0.56
N ALA A 319 22.30 24.66 0.80
CA ALA A 319 22.22 23.21 0.72
C ALA A 319 22.14 22.70 -0.73
N LEU A 320 21.81 23.58 -1.69
CA LEU A 320 21.68 23.23 -3.10
C LEU A 320 22.95 23.56 -3.88
N ALA A 321 23.33 22.66 -4.79
CA ALA A 321 24.44 22.91 -5.72
C ALA A 321 24.06 23.97 -6.76
N LYS A 322 25.08 24.60 -7.37
CA LYS A 322 24.87 25.64 -8.39
C LYS A 322 24.17 25.04 -9.62
N GLY A 323 22.89 25.37 -9.78
CA GLY A 323 22.06 24.90 -10.90
C GLY A 323 20.93 23.96 -10.48
N GLU A 324 20.90 23.50 -9.23
CA GLU A 324 19.78 22.73 -8.70
C GLU A 324 18.51 23.59 -8.62
N VAL A 325 17.38 22.95 -8.91
CA VAL A 325 16.04 23.51 -8.73
C VAL A 325 15.65 23.30 -7.27
N GLY A 326 15.53 24.39 -6.51
CA GLY A 326 14.87 24.33 -5.21
C GLY A 326 13.42 23.91 -5.35
N PHE A 327 12.82 23.43 -4.27
CA PHE A 327 11.46 22.91 -4.27
C PHE A 327 10.50 23.97 -3.71
N PRO A 328 9.40 24.30 -4.40
CA PRO A 328 8.41 25.20 -3.84
C PRO A 328 7.64 24.52 -2.71
N ALA A 329 7.22 25.28 -1.70
CA ALA A 329 6.35 24.80 -0.63
C ALA A 329 5.01 24.25 -1.16
N PHE A 330 4.58 24.73 -2.34
CA PHE A 330 3.41 24.22 -3.05
C PHE A 330 3.78 23.82 -4.48
N TRP A 331 3.37 22.62 -4.88
CA TRP A 331 3.60 22.09 -6.22
C TRP A 331 2.33 22.03 -7.05
N GLN A 332 2.46 22.21 -8.36
CA GLN A 332 1.33 22.20 -9.30
C GLN A 332 0.81 20.77 -9.55
N LYS A 333 -0.50 20.63 -9.79
CA LYS A 333 -1.14 19.37 -10.14
C LYS A 333 -2.15 19.57 -11.26
N SER A 334 -1.92 18.92 -12.40
CA SER A 334 -2.81 18.96 -13.57
C SER A 334 -3.32 20.37 -13.90
N PRO A 335 -2.43 21.39 -13.98
CA PRO A 335 -2.83 22.79 -14.02
C PRO A 335 -3.76 23.12 -15.20
N LYS A 336 -3.72 22.34 -16.29
CA LYS A 336 -4.50 22.57 -17.51
C LYS A 336 -5.88 21.92 -17.53
N ASP A 337 -6.13 20.91 -16.69
CA ASP A 337 -7.32 20.03 -16.82
C ASP A 337 -7.95 19.65 -15.47
N TRP A 338 -7.74 20.47 -14.44
CA TRP A 338 -8.20 20.17 -13.08
C TRP A 338 -9.72 20.35 -12.89
N ALA A 339 -10.35 21.27 -13.63
CA ALA A 339 -11.76 21.64 -13.48
C ALA A 339 -12.66 20.94 -14.52
N THR A 340 -12.63 19.61 -14.56
CA THR A 340 -13.40 18.78 -15.51
C THR A 340 -14.41 17.85 -14.81
N PRO A 341 -15.56 17.55 -15.43
CA PRO A 341 -16.63 16.73 -14.80
C PRO A 341 -16.24 15.27 -14.56
N ASN A 342 -15.13 14.80 -15.14
CA ASN A 342 -14.55 13.49 -14.91
C ASN A 342 -13.42 13.47 -13.86
N ASN A 343 -13.04 14.61 -13.29
CA ASN A 343 -12.01 14.71 -12.25
C ASN A 343 -12.61 14.72 -10.83
N THR A 344 -13.45 13.74 -10.49
CA THR A 344 -14.17 13.68 -9.20
C THR A 344 -13.72 12.55 -8.29
N LEU A 345 -13.79 12.78 -6.98
CA LEU A 345 -13.45 11.80 -5.94
C LEU A 345 -14.22 10.50 -6.15
N SER A 346 -15.53 10.61 -6.41
CA SER A 346 -16.42 9.48 -6.67
C SER A 346 -15.93 8.54 -7.77
N ARG A 347 -15.22 9.09 -8.78
CA ARG A 347 -14.74 8.34 -9.94
C ARG A 347 -13.33 7.80 -9.73
N ASN A 348 -12.42 8.62 -9.23
CA ASN A 348 -10.99 8.31 -9.29
C ASN A 348 -10.42 7.75 -7.99
N CYS A 349 -11.09 7.94 -6.85
CA CYS A 349 -10.51 7.62 -5.55
C CYS A 349 -11.42 6.72 -4.70
N ALA A 350 -12.72 6.95 -4.76
CA ALA A 350 -13.61 6.49 -3.72
C ALA A 350 -13.82 4.96 -3.70
N GLY A 351 -13.57 4.25 -4.80
CA GLY A 351 -13.60 2.78 -4.77
C GLY A 351 -12.51 2.15 -3.89
N CYS A 352 -11.43 2.87 -3.62
CA CYS A 352 -10.40 2.47 -2.65
C CYS A 352 -10.55 3.21 -1.30
N HIS A 353 -11.18 4.39 -1.31
CA HIS A 353 -11.17 5.32 -0.17
C HIS A 353 -12.55 5.67 0.38
N ALA A 354 -13.54 4.83 0.11
CA ALA A 354 -14.85 4.89 0.73
C ALA A 354 -15.43 3.46 0.80
N THR A 355 -16.31 3.25 1.77
CA THR A 355 -16.93 1.94 2.02
C THR A 355 -18.39 1.95 1.62
N GLY A 356 -18.83 0.88 0.95
CA GLY A 356 -20.21 0.72 0.51
C GLY A 356 -20.62 1.68 -0.60
N VAL A 357 -19.69 1.91 -1.53
CA VAL A 357 -19.86 2.82 -2.65
C VAL A 357 -20.96 2.36 -3.60
N THR A 358 -21.78 3.30 -4.06
CA THR A 358 -22.75 3.09 -5.15
C THR A 358 -22.67 4.25 -6.13
N ILE A 359 -22.53 3.94 -7.42
CA ILE A 359 -22.45 4.94 -8.48
C ILE A 359 -23.46 4.66 -9.60
N GLN A 360 -23.92 5.72 -10.25
CA GLN A 360 -24.49 5.65 -11.59
C GLN A 360 -23.70 6.57 -12.50
N THR A 361 -23.51 6.14 -13.74
CA THR A 361 -22.67 6.84 -14.71
C THR A 361 -23.40 7.04 -16.03
N LYS A 362 -23.08 8.13 -16.72
CA LYS A 362 -23.59 8.43 -18.06
C LYS A 362 -22.48 9.00 -18.94
N ASP A 363 -22.55 8.68 -20.23
CA ASP A 363 -21.70 9.29 -21.25
C ASP A 363 -22.28 10.63 -21.71
N PHE A 364 -21.39 11.60 -21.93
CA PHE A 364 -21.70 12.92 -22.47
C PHE A 364 -20.72 13.24 -23.62
N PRO A 365 -21.05 14.19 -24.50
CA PRO A 365 -20.09 14.66 -25.50
C PRO A 365 -18.77 15.07 -24.83
N GLY A 366 -17.65 14.48 -25.27
CA GLY A 366 -16.32 14.72 -24.71
C GLY A 366 -15.98 14.00 -23.39
N TYR A 367 -16.96 13.40 -22.70
CA TYR A 367 -16.75 12.77 -21.39
C TYR A 367 -17.41 11.39 -21.28
N LYS A 368 -16.60 10.38 -20.97
CA LYS A 368 -17.06 9.00 -20.75
C LYS A 368 -17.30 8.72 -19.28
N SER A 369 -18.40 8.02 -18.99
CA SER A 369 -18.76 7.52 -17.65
C SER A 369 -18.64 8.58 -16.56
N VAL A 370 -19.23 9.75 -16.80
CA VAL A 370 -19.35 10.78 -15.76
C VAL A 370 -20.28 10.25 -14.69
N VAL A 371 -19.87 10.37 -13.43
CA VAL A 371 -20.70 9.96 -12.29
C VAL A 371 -21.86 10.95 -12.15
N THR A 372 -23.09 10.46 -12.23
CA THR A 372 -24.32 11.25 -12.11
C THR A 372 -25.06 10.97 -10.80
N TYR A 373 -24.78 9.83 -10.17
CA TYR A 373 -25.23 9.47 -8.83
C TYR A 373 -24.07 8.93 -8.01
N TRP A 374 -23.97 9.37 -6.75
CA TRP A 374 -22.92 9.02 -5.80
C TRP A 374 -23.51 8.83 -4.40
N ASP A 375 -23.27 7.66 -3.81
CA ASP A 375 -23.53 7.40 -2.39
C ASP A 375 -22.44 6.48 -1.83
N TYR A 376 -22.28 6.51 -0.51
CA TYR A 376 -21.39 5.64 0.26
C TYR A 376 -21.95 5.47 1.68
N LYS A 377 -21.54 4.40 2.37
CA LYS A 377 -21.90 4.19 3.78
C LYS A 377 -20.96 4.91 4.72
N ASP A 378 -19.67 4.73 4.51
CA ASP A 378 -18.64 5.46 5.24
C ASP A 378 -17.69 6.14 4.26
N MET A 379 -17.38 7.41 4.51
CA MET A 379 -16.23 8.03 3.86
C MET A 379 -15.00 7.38 4.50
N ASN A 380 -14.04 6.95 3.68
CA ASN A 380 -12.90 6.11 4.06
C ASN A 380 -13.18 4.61 4.18
N ILE A 381 -12.10 3.86 4.39
CA ILE A 381 -12.08 2.40 4.51
C ILE A 381 -12.52 2.02 5.93
N THR A 382 -13.57 1.22 6.03
CA THR A 382 -14.10 0.69 7.29
C THR A 382 -14.33 -0.82 7.17
N CYS A 383 -14.93 -1.44 8.20
CA CYS A 383 -15.08 -2.89 8.34
C CYS A 383 -15.51 -3.60 7.05
N GLU A 384 -16.53 -3.06 6.37
CA GLU A 384 -17.16 -3.71 5.22
C GLU A 384 -16.34 -3.58 3.92
N HIS A 385 -15.27 -2.80 3.91
CA HIS A 385 -14.33 -2.77 2.78
C HIS A 385 -13.53 -4.08 2.68
N CYS A 386 -13.26 -4.72 3.83
CA CYS A 386 -12.56 -6.00 3.92
C CYS A 386 -13.51 -7.18 4.16
N HIS A 387 -14.54 -6.98 4.98
CA HIS A 387 -15.52 -8.00 5.34
C HIS A 387 -16.70 -8.11 4.37
N GLY A 388 -16.77 -7.22 3.38
CA GLY A 388 -17.88 -7.12 2.42
C GLY A 388 -19.19 -6.64 3.06
N PRO A 389 -20.29 -6.63 2.30
CA PRO A 389 -21.61 -6.20 2.78
C PRO A 389 -22.11 -7.01 3.98
N GLY A 390 -22.37 -6.34 5.10
CA GLY A 390 -22.65 -6.97 6.38
C GLY A 390 -24.13 -6.99 6.79
N SER A 391 -25.09 -6.53 5.97
CA SER A 391 -26.46 -6.33 6.45
C SER A 391 -27.19 -7.59 6.93
N GLU A 392 -26.90 -8.75 6.36
CA GLU A 392 -27.46 -10.03 6.81
C GLU A 392 -26.83 -10.47 8.15
N HIS A 393 -25.52 -10.31 8.28
CA HIS A 393 -24.79 -10.58 9.53
C HIS A 393 -25.25 -9.64 10.65
N ALA A 394 -25.32 -8.34 10.40
CA ALA A 394 -25.77 -7.36 11.39
C ALA A 394 -27.19 -7.64 11.92
N LYS A 395 -28.07 -8.20 11.08
CA LYS A 395 -29.45 -8.57 11.47
C LYS A 395 -29.53 -9.87 12.28
N THR A 396 -28.63 -10.82 12.04
CA THR A 396 -28.77 -12.21 12.53
C THR A 396 -27.67 -12.63 13.49
N SER A 397 -26.56 -11.87 13.57
CA SER A 397 -25.29 -12.26 14.18
C SER A 397 -24.66 -13.54 13.60
N ASP A 398 -25.19 -14.08 12.49
CA ASP A 398 -24.67 -15.29 11.86
C ASP A 398 -23.36 -14.98 11.12
N LYS A 399 -22.27 -15.61 11.56
CA LYS A 399 -20.93 -15.42 10.98
C LYS A 399 -20.84 -15.95 9.54
N THR A 400 -21.74 -16.85 9.12
CA THR A 400 -21.74 -17.35 7.73
C THR A 400 -22.22 -16.32 6.71
N LYS A 401 -22.78 -15.19 7.19
CA LYS A 401 -23.33 -14.10 6.37
C LYS A 401 -22.36 -12.93 6.16
N ILE A 402 -21.11 -13.08 6.56
CA ILE A 402 -20.06 -12.08 6.39
C ILE A 402 -18.75 -12.75 5.99
N ILE A 403 -17.87 -12.01 5.31
CA ILE A 403 -16.56 -12.52 4.93
C ILE A 403 -15.67 -12.52 6.18
N ALA A 404 -14.92 -13.60 6.37
CA ALA A 404 -13.91 -13.77 7.40
C ALA A 404 -12.53 -13.88 6.72
N PRO A 405 -11.79 -12.76 6.57
CA PRO A 405 -10.55 -12.69 5.80
C PRO A 405 -9.51 -13.77 6.11
N GLN A 406 -9.40 -14.17 7.39
CA GLN A 406 -8.45 -15.18 7.86
C GLN A 406 -8.70 -16.60 7.31
N TYR A 407 -9.85 -16.83 6.69
CA TYR A 407 -10.25 -18.11 6.07
C TYR A 407 -10.33 -18.03 4.55
N LEU A 408 -9.93 -16.90 3.96
CA LEU A 408 -9.77 -16.78 2.51
C LEU A 408 -8.60 -17.64 2.04
N THR A 409 -8.64 -18.01 0.76
CA THR A 409 -7.46 -18.52 0.08
C THR A 409 -6.34 -17.47 0.10
N ALA A 410 -5.08 -17.88 0.01
CA ALA A 410 -3.93 -17.00 -0.06
C ALA A 410 -4.08 -15.97 -1.20
N LYS A 411 -4.59 -16.40 -2.36
CA LYS A 411 -4.92 -15.50 -3.47
C LYS A 411 -5.93 -14.44 -3.03
N ALA A 412 -7.11 -14.85 -2.56
CA ALA A 412 -8.17 -13.93 -2.17
C ALA A 412 -7.78 -13.03 -0.99
N GLY A 413 -6.99 -13.56 -0.04
CA GLY A 413 -6.46 -12.83 1.10
C GLY A 413 -5.41 -11.79 0.72
N ASN A 414 -4.63 -12.02 -0.34
CA ASN A 414 -3.71 -11.02 -0.87
C ASN A 414 -4.42 -10.02 -1.77
N GLU A 415 -5.42 -10.45 -2.55
CA GLU A 415 -6.24 -9.56 -3.39
C GLU A 415 -7.10 -8.60 -2.56
N LEU A 416 -7.48 -8.99 -1.34
CA LEU A 416 -8.10 -8.10 -0.35
C LEU A 416 -7.30 -6.81 -0.16
N CYS A 417 -5.98 -6.92 0.01
CA CYS A 417 -5.09 -5.75 0.14
C CYS A 417 -4.77 -5.16 -1.25
N GLY A 418 -4.55 -6.03 -2.23
CA GLY A 418 -4.23 -5.69 -3.62
C GLY A 418 -5.29 -4.84 -4.33
N GLN A 419 -6.53 -4.82 -3.84
CA GLN A 419 -7.59 -3.95 -4.37
C GLN A 419 -7.19 -2.47 -4.34
N CYS A 420 -6.36 -2.09 -3.37
CA CYS A 420 -5.72 -0.77 -3.28
C CYS A 420 -4.20 -0.84 -3.48
N HIS A 421 -3.55 -1.90 -2.98
CA HIS A 421 -2.10 -2.10 -2.94
C HIS A 421 -1.57 -3.03 -4.04
N GLY A 422 -2.22 -3.05 -5.20
CA GLY A 422 -1.78 -3.84 -6.36
C GLY A 422 -1.81 -3.10 -7.69
N SER A 423 -2.11 -1.80 -7.68
CA SER A 423 -2.26 -1.00 -8.89
C SER A 423 -2.13 0.49 -8.61
N HIS A 424 -1.04 1.10 -9.10
CA HIS A 424 -0.81 2.54 -9.03
C HIS A 424 -1.60 3.25 -10.13
N ASP A 425 -1.41 2.77 -11.35
CA ASP A 425 -1.85 3.41 -12.60
C ASP A 425 -2.83 2.57 -13.40
N GLY A 426 -3.19 1.38 -12.90
CA GLY A 426 -4.17 0.53 -13.55
C GLY A 426 -5.51 1.23 -13.69
N LYS A 427 -6.21 0.86 -14.75
CA LYS A 427 -7.56 1.34 -15.03
C LYS A 427 -8.52 0.18 -15.19
N SER A 428 -9.80 0.47 -14.97
CA SER A 428 -10.89 -0.48 -15.10
C SER A 428 -10.84 -1.20 -16.45
N GLN A 429 -11.11 -2.49 -16.42
CA GLN A 429 -11.31 -3.26 -17.65
C GLN A 429 -12.64 -2.90 -18.33
N ASN A 430 -13.68 -2.60 -17.56
CA ASN A 430 -14.99 -2.21 -18.08
C ASN A 430 -15.69 -1.15 -17.22
N PRO A 431 -16.00 0.06 -17.73
CA PRO A 431 -15.59 0.57 -19.03
C PRO A 431 -14.07 0.73 -19.07
N MET A 432 -13.49 0.32 -20.19
CA MET A 432 -12.04 0.24 -20.33
C MET A 432 -11.38 1.62 -20.14
N GLY A 433 -10.39 1.71 -19.24
CA GLY A 433 -9.56 2.90 -19.09
C GLY A 433 -10.16 4.04 -18.27
N ILE A 434 -11.30 3.83 -17.60
CA ILE A 434 -12.10 4.91 -17.01
C ILE A 434 -11.84 5.11 -15.51
N PHE A 435 -11.96 4.05 -14.72
CA PHE A 435 -11.86 4.10 -13.26
C PHE A 435 -10.46 3.70 -12.83
N LYS A 436 -9.90 4.43 -11.86
CA LYS A 436 -8.67 4.03 -11.16
C LYS A 436 -8.89 2.93 -10.11
N PRO A 437 -9.97 2.93 -9.30
CA PRO A 437 -10.25 1.80 -8.40
C PRO A 437 -10.72 0.56 -9.16
N PRO A 438 -10.76 -0.63 -8.52
CA PRO A 438 -11.19 -1.87 -9.16
C PRO A 438 -12.72 -1.87 -9.34
N PHE A 439 -13.16 -1.29 -10.46
CA PHE A 439 -14.56 -1.23 -10.88
C PHE A 439 -14.77 -1.95 -12.22
N ASP A 440 -15.84 -2.74 -12.30
CA ASP A 440 -16.32 -3.35 -13.53
C ASP A 440 -17.85 -3.23 -13.65
N ALA A 441 -18.31 -2.53 -14.70
CA ALA A 441 -19.73 -2.25 -14.94
C ALA A 441 -20.59 -3.52 -15.17
N THR A 442 -19.98 -4.66 -15.53
CA THR A 442 -20.67 -5.96 -15.63
C THR A 442 -21.22 -6.41 -14.28
N TYR A 443 -20.59 -5.97 -13.19
CA TYR A 443 -20.92 -6.35 -11.82
C TYR A 443 -21.77 -5.30 -11.08
N LYS A 444 -22.20 -4.23 -11.76
CA LYS A 444 -22.94 -3.11 -11.13
C LYS A 444 -24.21 -3.53 -10.38
N ASP A 445 -24.88 -4.57 -10.86
CA ASP A 445 -26.13 -5.09 -10.30
C ASP A 445 -25.89 -6.34 -9.42
N THR A 446 -24.64 -6.54 -8.98
CA THR A 446 -24.21 -7.67 -8.15
C THR A 446 -23.65 -7.19 -6.80
N LEU A 447 -23.21 -8.13 -5.97
CA LEU A 447 -22.59 -7.81 -4.68
C LEU A 447 -21.41 -6.85 -4.86
N GLY A 448 -21.40 -5.74 -4.13
CA GLY A 448 -20.37 -4.71 -4.26
C GLY A 448 -20.67 -3.60 -5.27
N HIS A 449 -21.82 -3.63 -5.95
CA HIS A 449 -22.29 -2.54 -6.82
C HIS A 449 -21.28 -2.16 -7.93
N GLY A 450 -20.63 -3.17 -8.52
CA GLY A 450 -19.61 -2.98 -9.56
C GLY A 450 -18.19 -2.85 -9.04
N PHE A 451 -17.99 -2.72 -7.73
CA PHE A 451 -16.67 -2.75 -7.10
C PHE A 451 -16.29 -4.17 -6.68
N PHE A 452 -14.98 -4.42 -6.64
CA PHE A 452 -14.42 -5.69 -6.20
C PHE A 452 -14.85 -6.05 -4.76
N VAL A 453 -15.08 -7.34 -4.51
CA VAL A 453 -15.40 -7.91 -3.20
C VAL A 453 -14.46 -9.11 -2.97
N PRO A 454 -13.67 -9.11 -1.88
CA PRO A 454 -12.65 -10.12 -1.61
C PRO A 454 -13.19 -11.55 -1.60
N GLY A 455 -12.49 -12.47 -2.28
CA GLY A 455 -12.87 -13.89 -2.39
C GLY A 455 -14.15 -14.17 -3.19
N VAL A 456 -14.96 -13.15 -3.48
CA VAL A 456 -16.17 -13.25 -4.28
C VAL A 456 -15.83 -13.13 -5.76
N TYR A 457 -14.90 -12.23 -6.11
CA TYR A 457 -14.42 -12.02 -7.47
C TYR A 457 -12.90 -12.19 -7.57
N ASP A 458 -12.40 -12.24 -8.80
CA ASP A 458 -10.97 -12.20 -9.11
C ASP A 458 -10.56 -10.76 -9.42
N LEU A 459 -9.61 -10.21 -8.66
CA LEU A 459 -9.18 -8.81 -8.82
C LEU A 459 -8.66 -8.52 -10.24
N ALA A 460 -8.06 -9.52 -10.90
CA ALA A 460 -7.56 -9.39 -12.26
C ALA A 460 -8.67 -9.11 -13.29
N THR A 461 -9.95 -9.35 -12.96
CA THR A 461 -11.09 -9.02 -13.83
C THR A 461 -11.40 -7.52 -13.83
N PHE A 462 -11.01 -6.80 -12.77
CA PHE A 462 -11.37 -5.39 -12.60
C PHE A 462 -10.36 -4.45 -13.24
N TYR A 463 -9.12 -4.90 -13.46
CA TYR A 463 -8.03 -4.09 -14.03
C TYR A 463 -7.58 -4.59 -15.39
N PHE A 464 -7.36 -3.68 -16.32
CA PHE A 464 -6.70 -4.02 -17.57
C PHE A 464 -5.24 -4.37 -17.33
N ASN A 465 -4.80 -5.56 -17.81
CA ASN A 465 -3.43 -6.05 -17.66
C ASN A 465 -2.92 -6.02 -16.20
N PHE A 466 -3.76 -6.44 -15.25
CA PHE A 466 -3.39 -6.54 -13.84
C PHE A 466 -2.07 -7.31 -13.63
N ASP A 467 -1.21 -6.75 -12.78
CA ASP A 467 0.06 -7.31 -12.34
C ASP A 467 1.11 -7.57 -13.45
N LYS A 468 0.82 -7.12 -14.68
CA LYS A 468 1.80 -7.07 -15.76
C LYS A 468 2.83 -5.99 -15.47
N ALA A 469 4.11 -6.38 -15.50
CA ALA A 469 5.23 -5.47 -15.32
C ALA A 469 5.34 -4.53 -16.53
N ARG A 470 5.62 -3.26 -16.25
CA ARG A 470 6.01 -2.27 -17.24
C ARG A 470 7.14 -1.41 -16.68
N VAL A 471 8.14 -1.17 -17.52
CA VAL A 471 9.33 -0.37 -17.18
C VAL A 471 9.17 1.11 -17.54
N ASP A 472 8.13 1.45 -18.32
CA ASP A 472 7.78 2.84 -18.61
C ASP A 472 7.23 3.52 -17.35
N ARG A 473 7.79 4.69 -17.05
CA ARG A 473 7.45 5.51 -15.88
C ARG A 473 6.40 6.58 -16.17
N GLY A 474 5.91 6.66 -17.40
CA GLY A 474 4.81 7.52 -17.82
C GLY A 474 3.44 6.88 -17.62
N SER A 475 2.41 7.65 -17.96
CA SER A 475 1.01 7.21 -17.86
C SER A 475 0.63 6.32 -19.05
N GLU A 476 1.07 5.07 -19.02
CA GLU A 476 0.72 4.03 -20.00
C GLU A 476 -0.02 2.87 -19.32
N TRP A 477 -1.22 3.15 -18.78
CA TRP A 477 -2.02 2.17 -18.04
C TRP A 477 -2.33 0.87 -18.81
N LYS A 478 -2.24 0.89 -20.14
CA LYS A 478 -2.42 -0.30 -20.99
C LYS A 478 -1.24 -1.26 -20.93
N GLY A 479 -0.03 -0.80 -20.60
CA GLY A 479 1.17 -1.63 -20.53
C GLY A 479 1.17 -2.62 -19.36
N GLY A 480 0.37 -2.35 -18.33
CA GLY A 480 0.27 -3.16 -17.12
C GLY A 480 0.08 -2.32 -15.87
N THR A 481 -0.34 -2.92 -14.77
CA THR A 481 -0.56 -2.19 -13.50
C THR A 481 0.67 -2.13 -12.61
N PHE A 482 1.68 -2.99 -12.84
CA PHE A 482 2.90 -3.03 -12.04
C PHE A 482 3.99 -2.19 -12.71
N MET A 483 4.22 -0.99 -12.19
CA MET A 483 5.31 -0.10 -12.63
C MET A 483 6.60 -0.51 -11.92
N THR A 484 7.63 -0.83 -12.69
CA THR A 484 8.82 -1.50 -12.15
C THR A 484 10.11 -0.86 -12.58
N TRP A 485 11.15 -1.16 -11.81
CA TRP A 485 12.51 -1.03 -12.27
C TRP A 485 12.76 -2.00 -13.45
N PRO A 486 13.82 -1.79 -14.25
CA PRO A 486 14.14 -2.68 -15.38
C PRO A 486 14.25 -4.19 -15.04
N ASP A 487 14.44 -4.55 -13.78
CA ASP A 487 14.44 -5.94 -13.31
C ASP A 487 13.05 -6.61 -13.27
N GLN A 488 11.98 -5.83 -13.44
CA GLN A 488 10.59 -6.28 -13.42
C GLN A 488 10.16 -6.98 -12.12
N THR A 489 10.89 -6.73 -11.04
CA THR A 489 10.70 -7.36 -9.73
C THR A 489 10.42 -6.33 -8.65
N HIS A 490 11.09 -5.18 -8.70
CA HIS A 490 10.91 -4.11 -7.73
C HIS A 490 10.02 -3.01 -8.29
N GLY A 491 9.08 -2.54 -7.47
CA GLY A 491 8.15 -1.47 -7.82
C GLY A 491 8.83 -0.10 -7.87
N THR A 492 8.35 0.77 -8.78
CA THR A 492 8.75 2.19 -8.86
C THR A 492 7.58 3.12 -8.54
N ALA A 493 6.59 2.64 -7.81
CA ALA A 493 5.34 3.36 -7.51
C ALA A 493 4.77 2.88 -6.18
N HIS A 494 3.98 3.72 -5.52
CA HIS A 494 3.14 3.25 -4.41
C HIS A 494 2.10 2.24 -4.89
N SER A 495 1.50 1.49 -3.96
CA SER A 495 0.44 0.54 -4.26
C SER A 495 0.91 -0.66 -5.10
N MET A 496 2.18 -1.03 -4.98
CA MET A 496 2.80 -2.14 -5.74
C MET A 496 3.09 -3.37 -4.86
N GLU A 497 2.70 -3.33 -3.58
CA GLU A 497 3.10 -4.29 -2.56
C GLU A 497 2.58 -5.70 -2.89
N TYR A 498 1.37 -5.81 -3.45
CA TYR A 498 0.82 -7.08 -3.93
C TYR A 498 1.69 -7.68 -5.04
N SER A 499 2.06 -6.86 -6.02
CA SER A 499 2.84 -7.30 -7.18
C SER A 499 4.26 -7.71 -6.79
N GLU A 500 4.90 -6.96 -5.89
CA GLU A 500 6.20 -7.32 -5.33
C GLU A 500 6.13 -8.59 -4.48
N LEU A 501 5.15 -8.68 -3.57
CA LEU A 501 4.95 -9.87 -2.73
C LEU A 501 4.79 -11.10 -3.62
N ARG A 502 4.01 -11.04 -4.69
CA ARG A 502 3.83 -12.15 -5.65
C ARG A 502 5.12 -12.65 -6.28
N ARG A 503 6.14 -11.79 -6.39
CA ARG A 503 7.46 -12.11 -6.93
C ARG A 503 8.46 -12.55 -5.85
N SER A 504 8.09 -12.44 -4.59
CA SER A 504 8.91 -12.87 -3.45
C SER A 504 8.82 -14.39 -3.20
N ALA A 505 9.82 -14.92 -2.48
CA ALA A 505 9.77 -16.27 -1.92
C ALA A 505 8.70 -16.43 -0.82
N HIS A 506 8.15 -15.33 -0.29
CA HIS A 506 7.13 -15.35 0.75
C HIS A 506 5.74 -15.63 0.20
N TRP A 507 5.45 -15.34 -1.08
CA TRP A 507 4.14 -15.57 -1.71
C TRP A 507 3.68 -17.02 -1.59
N ASN A 508 4.53 -17.95 -2.02
CA ASN A 508 4.22 -19.38 -2.02
C ASN A 508 5.52 -20.18 -1.90
N ASN A 509 5.76 -20.80 -0.75
CA ASN A 509 6.92 -21.67 -0.53
C ASN A 509 6.50 -23.06 -0.05
N SER A 510 7.46 -23.96 0.15
CA SER A 510 7.21 -25.36 0.51
C SER A 510 6.70 -25.56 1.95
N SER A 511 6.67 -24.52 2.78
CA SER A 511 6.22 -24.58 4.17
C SER A 511 4.89 -23.87 4.38
N GLU A 512 4.77 -22.62 3.91
CA GLU A 512 3.60 -21.77 4.10
C GLU A 512 3.34 -20.90 2.84
N LYS A 513 2.06 -20.63 2.56
CA LYS A 513 1.59 -19.58 1.65
C LYS A 513 1.30 -18.34 2.49
N LEU A 514 2.11 -17.29 2.35
CA LEU A 514 1.94 -16.11 3.18
C LEU A 514 0.95 -15.14 2.54
N THR A 515 0.18 -14.50 3.43
CA THR A 515 -0.71 -13.41 3.07
C THR A 515 -0.19 -12.10 3.64
N CYS A 516 -0.69 -10.96 3.14
CA CYS A 516 -0.39 -9.64 3.71
C CYS A 516 -0.63 -9.63 5.22
N TYR A 517 -1.76 -10.19 5.66
CA TYR A 517 -2.13 -10.24 7.08
C TYR A 517 -1.42 -11.33 7.90
N THR A 518 -0.47 -12.07 7.29
CA THR A 518 0.47 -12.89 8.06
C THR A 518 1.51 -12.01 8.75
N CYS A 519 1.83 -10.86 8.17
CA CYS A 519 2.79 -9.89 8.69
C CYS A 519 2.13 -8.59 9.18
N HIS A 520 0.96 -8.22 8.66
CA HIS A 520 0.24 -7.01 9.02
C HIS A 520 -1.10 -7.34 9.69
N ASP A 521 -1.72 -6.38 10.37
CA ASP A 521 -3.11 -6.49 10.78
C ASP A 521 -3.75 -5.09 10.85
N ALA A 522 -4.80 -4.91 10.04
CA ALA A 522 -5.52 -3.65 9.93
C ALA A 522 -6.32 -3.30 11.21
N HIS A 523 -6.52 -4.26 12.13
CA HIS A 523 -7.25 -4.03 13.38
C HIS A 523 -6.36 -3.55 14.53
N THR A 524 -5.06 -3.38 14.30
CA THR A 524 -4.10 -2.99 15.33
C THR A 524 -3.11 -1.95 14.82
N LEU A 525 -2.52 -1.23 15.76
CA LEU A 525 -1.56 -0.16 15.51
C LEU A 525 -0.10 -0.66 15.56
N ASP A 526 0.09 -1.92 15.93
CA ASP A 526 1.40 -2.44 16.33
C ASP A 526 2.27 -2.95 15.16
N GLY A 527 1.94 -2.58 13.91
CA GLY A 527 2.68 -2.90 12.67
C GLY A 527 2.69 -4.38 12.25
N GLY A 528 2.61 -5.30 13.22
CA GLY A 528 2.53 -6.75 13.07
C GLY A 528 1.11 -7.32 13.16
N PRO A 529 0.93 -8.65 12.98
CA PRO A 529 -0.37 -9.28 13.16
C PRO A 529 -0.83 -9.26 14.63
N ALA A 530 -2.14 -9.27 14.92
CA ALA A 530 -2.59 -9.34 16.33
C ALA A 530 -2.03 -10.55 17.10
N SER A 531 -1.83 -11.67 16.40
CA SER A 531 -1.31 -12.92 16.95
C SER A 531 -0.58 -13.70 15.86
N LEU A 532 0.60 -14.22 16.19
CA LEU A 532 1.32 -15.19 15.36
C LEU A 532 1.54 -16.48 16.16
N LYS A 533 0.85 -17.54 15.75
CA LYS A 533 0.94 -18.86 16.41
C LYS A 533 1.91 -19.78 15.67
N ILE A 534 2.97 -20.20 16.35
CA ILE A 534 3.99 -21.10 15.78
C ILE A 534 4.69 -21.92 16.87
N ALA A 535 4.81 -23.23 16.65
CA ALA A 535 5.51 -24.16 17.54
C ALA A 535 5.05 -24.09 19.02
N GLY A 536 3.74 -24.00 19.24
CA GLY A 536 3.14 -23.88 20.58
C GLY A 536 3.19 -22.47 21.18
N TYR A 537 3.94 -21.54 20.58
CA TYR A 537 3.95 -20.14 20.99
C TYR A 537 2.84 -19.35 20.31
N ASP A 538 2.35 -18.34 21.03
CA ASP A 538 1.47 -17.29 20.52
C ASP A 538 2.10 -15.94 20.84
N PHE A 539 2.68 -15.31 19.82
CA PHE A 539 3.28 -13.98 19.91
C PHE A 539 2.18 -12.96 19.65
N ALA A 540 1.83 -12.16 20.65
CA ALA A 540 0.85 -11.09 20.50
C ALA A 540 1.51 -9.83 19.94
N ASN A 541 1.00 -9.28 18.83
CA ASN A 541 1.52 -8.08 18.17
C ASN A 541 3.05 -8.11 17.89
N PRO A 542 3.63 -9.19 17.31
CA PRO A 542 5.06 -9.24 17.02
C PRO A 542 5.41 -8.23 15.93
N ALA A 543 6.32 -7.29 16.20
CA ALA A 543 6.67 -6.26 15.25
C ALA A 543 7.99 -6.52 14.51
N TYR A 544 8.22 -5.70 13.48
CA TYR A 544 9.47 -5.62 12.71
C TYR A 544 10.67 -5.22 13.59
N ALA A 545 10.47 -4.26 14.49
CA ALA A 545 11.49 -3.82 15.44
C ALA A 545 11.98 -5.00 16.29
N LYS A 546 13.30 -5.09 16.49
CA LYS A 546 13.99 -6.21 17.16
C LYS A 546 13.81 -7.59 16.51
N ASN A 547 13.35 -7.65 15.25
CA ASN A 547 13.27 -8.85 14.42
C ASN A 547 12.31 -9.95 14.91
N THR A 548 11.44 -9.69 15.90
CA THR A 548 10.61 -10.75 16.49
C THR A 548 9.68 -11.39 15.46
N LEU A 549 9.01 -10.58 14.62
CA LEU A 549 8.09 -11.09 13.60
C LEU A 549 8.81 -12.04 12.63
N CYS A 550 9.97 -11.64 12.10
CA CYS A 550 10.74 -12.44 11.16
C CYS A 550 11.27 -13.72 11.84
N LEU A 551 11.88 -13.59 13.02
CA LEU A 551 12.48 -14.72 13.73
C LEU A 551 11.44 -15.70 14.26
N ALA A 552 10.19 -15.28 14.47
CA ALA A 552 9.09 -16.19 14.80
C ALA A 552 8.95 -17.32 13.76
N CYS A 553 9.26 -17.06 12.49
CA CYS A 553 9.33 -18.09 11.44
C CYS A 553 10.76 -18.58 11.18
N HIS A 554 11.71 -17.67 11.00
CA HIS A 554 13.07 -17.98 10.52
C HIS A 554 14.01 -18.57 11.58
N ALA A 555 13.79 -18.33 12.87
CA ALA A 555 14.55 -19.01 13.92
C ALA A 555 14.39 -20.53 13.82
N THR A 556 15.40 -21.27 14.27
CA THR A 556 15.55 -22.73 14.16
C THR A 556 15.74 -23.26 12.73
N ARG A 557 16.01 -22.39 11.75
CA ARG A 557 16.20 -22.77 10.34
C ARG A 557 17.44 -22.11 9.75
N GLY A 558 18.11 -22.80 8.82
CA GLY A 558 19.23 -22.25 8.04
C GLY A 558 20.30 -21.58 8.90
N GLN A 559 20.63 -20.33 8.58
CA GLN A 559 21.63 -19.52 9.30
C GLN A 559 21.17 -19.09 10.70
N PHE A 560 19.89 -19.20 11.02
CA PHE A 560 19.30 -18.88 12.33
C PHE A 560 18.96 -20.15 13.14
N LYS A 561 19.55 -21.30 12.79
CA LYS A 561 19.34 -22.58 13.51
C LYS A 561 19.71 -22.52 15.00
N ASP A 562 20.63 -21.64 15.35
CA ASP A 562 21.13 -21.47 16.72
C ASP A 562 20.23 -20.56 17.57
N ILE A 563 19.22 -19.93 16.97
CA ILE A 563 18.18 -19.18 17.67
C ILE A 563 17.00 -20.11 17.93
N SER A 564 16.66 -20.33 19.19
CA SER A 564 15.48 -21.11 19.58
C SER A 564 14.21 -20.25 19.58
N LYS A 565 13.02 -20.88 19.55
CA LYS A 565 11.76 -20.14 19.73
C LYS A 565 11.62 -19.53 21.12
N ALA A 566 12.28 -20.10 22.13
CA ALA A 566 12.37 -19.50 23.45
C ALA A 566 13.17 -18.19 23.44
N ASP A 567 14.26 -18.13 22.66
CA ASP A 567 15.02 -16.87 22.48
C ASP A 567 14.15 -15.78 21.83
N VAL A 568 13.33 -16.14 20.85
CA VAL A 568 12.40 -15.20 20.20
C VAL A 568 11.30 -14.76 21.16
N ALA A 569 10.75 -15.66 21.98
CA ALA A 569 9.79 -15.31 23.03
C ALA A 569 10.40 -14.33 24.05
N VAL A 570 11.67 -14.53 24.37
CA VAL A 570 12.43 -13.61 25.22
C VAL A 570 12.56 -12.22 24.59
N LEU A 571 12.87 -12.11 23.30
CA LEU A 571 12.89 -10.82 22.59
C LEU A 571 11.54 -10.11 22.64
N GLN A 572 10.45 -10.84 22.49
CA GLN A 572 9.08 -10.30 22.56
C GLN A 572 8.81 -9.67 23.94
N VAL A 573 9.13 -10.40 25.01
CA VAL A 573 8.94 -9.92 26.39
C VAL A 573 9.85 -8.74 26.72
N ASP A 574 11.12 -8.78 26.31
CA ASP A 574 12.08 -7.68 26.47
C ASP A 574 11.65 -6.40 25.71
N ALA A 575 10.89 -6.56 24.62
CA ALA A 575 10.24 -5.47 23.90
C ALA A 575 8.94 -4.96 24.57
N GLY A 576 8.60 -5.46 25.76
CA GLY A 576 7.38 -5.08 26.49
C GLY A 576 6.10 -5.72 25.94
N ARG A 577 6.22 -6.73 25.06
CA ARG A 577 5.08 -7.40 24.43
C ARG A 577 4.80 -8.77 25.04
N LYS A 578 3.57 -9.27 24.82
CA LYS A 578 3.10 -10.54 25.40
C LYS A 578 3.41 -11.71 24.49
N VAL A 579 3.74 -12.85 25.10
CA VAL A 579 3.83 -14.14 24.43
C VAL A 579 3.36 -15.24 25.39
N THR A 580 2.63 -16.21 24.86
CA THR A 580 2.27 -17.42 25.61
C THR A 580 2.87 -18.65 24.94
N LYS A 581 3.07 -19.71 25.70
CA LYS A 581 3.43 -21.05 25.22
C LYS A 581 2.37 -22.03 25.73
N ASP A 582 1.69 -22.69 24.80
CA ASP A 582 0.61 -23.63 25.10
C ASP A 582 -0.47 -23.02 26.02
N GLY A 583 -0.74 -21.72 25.83
CA GLY A 583 -1.70 -20.93 26.62
C GLY A 583 -1.15 -20.35 27.93
N VAL A 584 0.08 -20.69 28.32
CA VAL A 584 0.71 -20.19 29.55
C VAL A 584 1.59 -18.97 29.24
N PRO A 585 1.41 -17.82 29.92
CA PRO A 585 2.29 -16.66 29.73
C PRO A 585 3.76 -16.99 29.96
N VAL A 586 4.63 -16.57 29.03
CA VAL A 586 6.07 -16.71 29.20
C VAL A 586 6.56 -15.57 30.09
N SER A 587 7.29 -15.92 31.15
CA SER A 587 8.02 -14.97 31.98
C SER A 587 9.52 -15.13 31.76
N VAL A 588 10.25 -14.02 31.81
CA VAL A 588 11.67 -13.97 31.46
C VAL A 588 12.43 -13.29 32.58
N LYS A 589 13.52 -13.91 33.05
CA LYS A 589 14.45 -13.26 33.97
C LYS A 589 15.37 -12.33 33.18
N ALA A 590 15.80 -11.22 33.77
CA ALA A 590 16.68 -10.25 33.10
C ALA A 590 17.96 -10.87 32.53
N ILE A 591 18.54 -11.86 33.21
CA ILE A 591 19.73 -12.59 32.73
C ILE A 591 19.44 -13.39 31.45
N ASP A 592 18.27 -14.00 31.35
CA ASP A 592 17.86 -14.79 30.18
C ASP A 592 17.60 -13.87 28.98
N ALA A 593 17.08 -12.66 29.23
CA ALA A 593 16.93 -11.60 28.24
C ALA A 593 18.27 -11.18 27.62
N ALA A 594 19.27 -10.88 28.46
CA ALA A 594 20.60 -10.52 27.99
C ALA A 594 21.26 -11.65 27.19
N LEU A 595 21.13 -12.90 27.64
CA LEU A 595 21.69 -14.06 26.94
C LEU A 595 21.02 -14.31 25.58
N ALA A 596 19.70 -14.21 25.51
CA ALA A 596 18.95 -14.37 24.26
C ALA A 596 19.30 -13.25 23.27
N ARG A 597 19.33 -11.99 23.73
CA ARG A 597 19.76 -10.84 22.90
C ARG A 597 21.18 -11.06 22.35
N ASN A 598 22.11 -11.54 23.17
CA ASN A 598 23.46 -11.86 22.71
C ASN A 598 23.50 -13.02 21.70
N ARG A 599 22.69 -14.07 21.89
CA ARG A 599 22.58 -15.16 20.91
C ARG A 599 22.03 -14.68 19.57
N VAL A 600 20.99 -13.86 19.61
CA VAL A 600 20.36 -13.26 18.42
C VAL A 600 21.37 -12.35 17.72
N ALA A 601 21.98 -11.40 18.44
CA ALA A 601 22.97 -10.47 17.90
C ALA A 601 24.13 -11.21 17.22
N ARG A 602 24.70 -12.25 17.86
CA ARG A 602 25.77 -13.07 17.25
C ARG A 602 25.31 -13.82 16.01
N SER A 603 24.10 -14.39 16.04
CA SER A 603 23.56 -15.15 14.91
C SER A 603 23.26 -14.23 13.72
N VAL A 604 22.68 -13.05 13.98
CA VAL A 604 22.46 -12.01 12.97
C VAL A 604 23.80 -11.49 12.44
N ALA A 605 24.79 -11.20 13.29
CA ALA A 605 26.12 -10.80 12.87
C ALA A 605 26.79 -11.86 11.97
N LYS A 606 26.67 -13.15 12.31
CA LYS A 606 27.18 -14.24 11.47
C LYS A 606 26.43 -14.33 10.13
N HIS A 607 25.12 -14.14 10.14
CA HIS A 607 24.32 -14.05 8.92
C HIS A 607 24.80 -12.87 8.05
N MET A 608 24.93 -11.68 8.63
CA MET A 608 25.45 -10.48 7.96
C MET A 608 26.89 -10.66 7.45
N GLN A 609 27.75 -11.39 8.17
CA GLN A 609 29.09 -11.75 7.67
C GLN A 609 29.02 -12.58 6.41
N THR A 610 28.11 -13.56 6.38
CA THR A 610 28.00 -14.50 5.27
C THR A 610 27.35 -13.83 4.05
N GLY A 611 26.32 -13.02 4.26
CA GLY A 611 25.60 -12.34 3.19
C GLY A 611 26.27 -11.06 2.69
N ALA A 612 26.86 -10.27 3.59
CA ALA A 612 27.33 -8.91 3.32
C ALA A 612 28.73 -8.57 3.82
N GLY A 613 29.47 -9.52 4.40
CA GLY A 613 30.79 -9.24 4.98
C GLY A 613 30.75 -8.30 6.19
N MET A 614 29.59 -8.12 6.83
CA MET A 614 29.35 -7.16 7.92
C MET A 614 29.34 -7.80 9.31
N GLY A 615 30.11 -8.87 9.54
CA GLY A 615 30.11 -9.58 10.83
C GLY A 615 30.69 -8.80 12.00
N GLY A 616 31.56 -7.82 11.73
CA GLY A 616 32.12 -6.93 12.73
C GLY A 616 31.27 -5.69 13.01
N ALA A 617 30.18 -5.49 12.27
CA ALA A 617 29.30 -4.34 12.48
C ALA A 617 28.52 -4.48 13.78
N LEU A 618 28.30 -3.36 14.47
CA LEU A 618 27.50 -3.35 15.70
C LEU A 618 26.05 -3.71 15.38
N TYR A 619 25.46 -4.59 16.19
CA TYR A 619 24.04 -4.94 16.09
C TYR A 619 23.21 -3.86 16.78
N THR A 620 22.61 -2.97 15.98
CA THR A 620 21.87 -1.78 16.42
C THR A 620 20.50 -1.70 15.73
N PRO A 621 19.66 -2.74 15.82
CA PRO A 621 18.43 -2.87 15.03
C PRO A 621 17.36 -1.80 15.32
N ASP A 622 17.50 -1.08 16.43
CA ASP A 622 16.56 -0.06 16.91
C ASP A 622 17.08 1.37 16.66
N ASP A 623 18.30 1.54 16.13
CA ASP A 623 18.84 2.87 15.78
C ASP A 623 18.27 3.31 14.43
N PRO A 624 17.46 4.38 14.36
CA PRO A 624 16.84 4.82 13.11
C PRO A 624 17.85 5.33 12.07
N ASN A 625 19.03 5.80 12.50
CA ASN A 625 20.10 6.30 11.62
C ASN A 625 21.04 5.18 11.18
N MET A 626 21.18 4.14 12.00
CA MET A 626 22.06 3.01 11.74
C MET A 626 21.42 1.69 12.18
N PRO A 627 20.30 1.25 11.55
CA PRO A 627 19.53 0.08 11.98
C PRO A 627 20.19 -1.27 11.62
N VAL A 628 21.51 -1.38 11.80
CA VAL A 628 22.31 -2.53 11.39
C VAL A 628 21.83 -3.79 12.10
N GLY A 629 21.48 -4.80 11.31
CA GLY A 629 20.94 -6.07 11.80
C GLY A 629 19.42 -6.08 12.00
N ASN A 630 18.71 -4.99 11.72
CA ASN A 630 17.26 -5.02 11.55
C ASN A 630 16.93 -5.72 10.22
N CYS A 631 16.11 -6.77 10.28
CA CYS A 631 15.75 -7.56 9.11
C CYS A 631 15.02 -6.71 8.05
N ALA A 632 14.07 -5.87 8.46
CA ALA A 632 13.28 -5.06 7.54
C ALA A 632 14.14 -3.98 6.85
N SER A 633 15.14 -3.42 7.54
CA SER A 633 16.03 -2.42 6.94
C SER A 633 16.88 -2.97 5.79
N CYS A 634 17.24 -4.26 5.83
CA CYS A 634 18.03 -4.89 4.77
C CYS A 634 17.16 -5.59 3.72
N HIS A 635 16.10 -6.27 4.15
CA HIS A 635 15.26 -7.12 3.30
C HIS A 635 14.00 -6.44 2.79
N MET A 636 13.56 -5.34 3.38
CA MET A 636 12.45 -4.52 2.87
C MET A 636 12.94 -3.08 2.65
N PRO A 637 14.04 -2.88 1.88
CA PRO A 637 14.53 -1.53 1.63
C PRO A 637 13.46 -0.72 0.92
N LYS A 638 13.43 0.59 1.15
CA LYS A 638 12.50 1.45 0.40
C LYS A 638 13.04 1.69 -1.00
N THR A 639 12.43 1.08 -2.01
CA THR A 639 12.89 1.05 -3.42
C THR A 639 12.04 1.91 -4.36
N GLY A 640 10.80 2.24 -3.95
CA GLY A 640 9.85 2.91 -4.80
C GLY A 640 10.20 4.35 -5.16
N LYS A 641 9.68 4.77 -6.32
CA LYS A 641 9.60 6.14 -6.82
C LYS A 641 8.11 6.53 -6.81
N LEU A 642 7.77 7.82 -6.73
CA LEU A 642 6.47 8.43 -7.13
C LEU A 642 5.13 8.08 -6.42
N GLN A 643 4.49 9.15 -5.92
CA GLN A 643 3.03 9.32 -5.77
C GLN A 643 2.48 10.37 -6.75
N ASP A 644 2.48 10.05 -8.05
CA ASP A 644 2.50 11.04 -9.13
C ASP A 644 1.17 11.78 -9.46
N VAL A 645 1.24 12.84 -10.29
CA VAL A 645 0.99 12.75 -11.76
C VAL A 645 1.55 13.94 -12.57
N SER A 646 2.60 14.59 -12.08
CA SER A 646 3.59 15.38 -12.84
C SER A 646 4.93 14.68 -13.15
N VAL A 647 5.53 14.04 -12.15
CA VAL A 647 6.53 14.64 -11.26
C VAL A 647 7.88 13.92 -11.33
N ASP A 648 8.94 14.74 -11.28
CA ASP A 648 10.18 14.47 -10.57
C ASP A 648 9.94 13.82 -9.19
N ALA A 649 10.72 12.79 -8.88
CA ALA A 649 10.52 11.90 -7.74
C ALA A 649 10.76 12.56 -6.38
N GLU A 650 10.07 12.05 -5.35
CA GLU A 650 10.41 12.39 -3.97
C GLU A 650 11.11 11.23 -3.28
N TYR A 651 12.43 11.21 -3.43
CA TYR A 651 13.35 10.39 -2.69
C TYR A 651 13.88 11.15 -1.48
N HIS A 652 14.16 10.46 -0.39
CA HIS A 652 15.04 11.05 0.62
C HIS A 652 16.45 11.18 0.01
N LEU A 653 16.92 12.42 -0.19
CA LEU A 653 18.25 12.71 -0.71
C LEU A 653 19.25 12.91 0.43
N ALA A 654 20.49 12.50 0.20
CA ALA A 654 21.61 12.81 1.09
C ALA A 654 22.90 12.92 0.29
N PHE A 655 23.98 13.33 0.97
CA PHE A 655 25.29 13.42 0.31
C PHE A 655 25.93 12.04 0.11
N ASP A 656 26.52 11.85 -1.07
CA ASP A 656 27.44 10.75 -1.36
C ASP A 656 28.84 11.00 -0.77
N LYS A 657 29.78 10.07 -1.00
CA LYS A 657 31.17 10.19 -0.52
C LYS A 657 31.95 11.40 -1.06
N ASN A 658 31.49 12.01 -2.16
CA ASN A 658 32.10 13.15 -2.83
C ASN A 658 31.41 14.47 -2.47
N GLY A 659 30.40 14.44 -1.60
CA GLY A 659 29.62 15.62 -1.20
C GLY A 659 28.59 16.04 -2.26
N LYS A 660 28.24 15.18 -3.21
CA LYS A 660 27.17 15.41 -4.19
C LYS A 660 25.84 14.91 -3.65
N SER A 661 24.75 15.55 -4.05
CA SER A 661 23.40 15.04 -3.84
C SER A 661 23.29 13.62 -4.43
N ALA A 662 22.56 12.73 -3.77
CA ALA A 662 22.28 11.37 -4.23
C ALA A 662 21.04 10.82 -3.51
N ILE A 663 20.38 9.82 -4.13
CA ILE A 663 19.30 9.10 -3.46
C ILE A 663 19.86 8.31 -2.28
N ALA A 664 19.27 8.52 -1.10
CA ALA A 664 19.55 7.73 0.09
C ALA A 664 18.46 6.69 0.39
N GLU A 665 17.18 7.00 0.17
CA GLU A 665 16.05 6.10 0.44
C GLU A 665 14.84 6.44 -0.47
N GLY A 666 14.07 5.43 -0.88
CA GLY A 666 12.78 5.59 -1.57
C GLY A 666 11.61 5.88 -0.63
N ASN A 667 10.40 6.00 -1.19
CA ASN A 667 9.18 6.23 -0.40
C ASN A 667 8.39 4.95 -0.11
N GLU A 668 8.60 3.87 -0.87
CA GLU A 668 7.81 2.62 -0.74
C GLU A 668 8.73 1.46 -0.38
N ALA A 669 8.39 0.73 0.69
CA ALA A 669 9.12 -0.45 1.14
C ALA A 669 8.93 -1.62 0.17
N SER A 670 10.04 -2.25 -0.24
CA SER A 670 9.96 -3.42 -1.11
C SER A 670 9.38 -4.62 -0.39
N HIS A 671 8.42 -5.28 -1.04
CA HIS A 671 7.85 -6.55 -0.60
C HIS A 671 8.42 -7.77 -1.34
N VAL A 672 9.60 -7.64 -1.96
CA VAL A 672 10.34 -8.75 -2.57
C VAL A 672 11.13 -9.54 -1.51
N PHE A 673 11.48 -8.90 -0.39
CA PHE A 673 12.20 -9.46 0.76
C PHE A 673 13.68 -9.83 0.50
N ASP A 674 14.27 -9.36 -0.59
CA ASP A 674 15.69 -9.55 -0.91
C ASP A 674 16.53 -8.32 -0.51
N ILE A 675 17.85 -8.45 -0.65
CA ILE A 675 18.78 -7.35 -0.43
C ILE A 675 19.05 -6.74 -1.81
N VAL A 676 18.76 -5.44 -1.93
CA VAL A 676 19.17 -4.67 -3.11
C VAL A 676 20.62 -4.25 -2.92
N TRP A 677 21.52 -4.83 -3.69
CA TRP A 677 22.95 -4.49 -3.67
C TRP A 677 23.22 -3.17 -4.38
N PRO A 678 24.25 -2.40 -3.97
CA PRO A 678 24.67 -1.19 -4.69
C PRO A 678 24.94 -1.45 -6.18
N GLY A 679 25.49 -2.61 -6.53
CA GLY A 679 25.72 -2.99 -7.93
C GLY A 679 24.43 -3.22 -8.73
N GLN A 680 23.40 -3.84 -8.13
CA GLN A 680 22.09 -4.01 -8.79
C GLN A 680 21.41 -2.66 -9.01
N SER A 681 21.42 -1.81 -7.98
CA SER A 681 20.93 -0.43 -8.05
C SER A 681 21.64 0.39 -9.14
N ALA A 682 22.96 0.28 -9.27
CA ALA A 682 23.75 0.98 -10.29
C ALA A 682 23.43 0.53 -11.72
N ILE A 683 23.18 -0.77 -11.94
CA ILE A 683 22.89 -1.34 -13.28
C ILE A 683 21.56 -0.81 -13.84
N LEU A 684 20.64 -0.34 -12.99
CA LEU A 684 19.33 0.18 -13.38
C LEU A 684 19.36 1.66 -13.82
N LYS A 685 20.52 2.35 -13.69
CA LYS A 685 20.73 3.79 -13.98
C LYS A 685 20.43 4.22 -15.42
N ASN A 686 20.55 3.30 -16.40
CA ASN A 686 20.57 3.46 -17.87
C ASN A 686 21.87 2.79 -18.40
N PRO A 687 21.84 1.96 -19.47
CA PRO A 687 23.05 1.39 -20.07
C PRO A 687 24.10 2.44 -20.50
N ASP A 688 23.72 3.70 -20.63
CA ASP A 688 24.64 4.85 -20.72
C ASP A 688 24.60 5.68 -19.42
N PRO A 689 25.52 5.42 -18.46
CA PRO A 689 25.59 6.14 -17.19
C PRO A 689 25.87 7.63 -17.36
N SER A 690 26.38 8.06 -18.53
CA SER A 690 26.68 9.47 -18.80
C SER A 690 25.44 10.33 -19.06
N LYS A 691 24.26 9.73 -19.05
CA LYS A 691 22.98 10.38 -19.37
C LYS A 691 21.89 10.17 -18.33
N GLY A 692 22.20 9.50 -17.22
CA GLY A 692 21.26 9.25 -16.13
C GLY A 692 21.31 10.36 -15.08
N HIS A 693 20.20 10.61 -14.39
CA HIS A 693 20.13 11.55 -13.26
C HIS A 693 20.10 10.81 -11.92
N ASP A 694 20.36 11.52 -10.80
CA ASP A 694 20.25 10.96 -9.44
C ASP A 694 18.93 10.21 -9.23
N TYR A 695 17.82 10.79 -9.71
CA TYR A 695 16.47 10.23 -9.59
C TYR A 695 16.20 9.00 -10.48
N ASP A 696 17.17 8.54 -11.27
CA ASP A 696 17.10 7.34 -12.12
C ASP A 696 17.73 6.11 -11.46
N ILE A 697 18.22 6.23 -10.23
CA ILE A 697 18.87 5.16 -9.49
C ILE A 697 17.87 4.54 -8.51
N MET A 698 17.81 3.21 -8.46
CA MET A 698 17.01 2.52 -7.45
C MET A 698 17.68 2.66 -6.09
N PRO A 699 17.00 3.10 -5.01
CA PRO A 699 17.58 3.05 -3.68
C PRO A 699 17.94 1.61 -3.29
N ASN A 700 18.99 1.44 -2.48
CA ASN A 700 19.50 0.12 -2.12
C ASN A 700 19.52 -0.08 -0.60
N SER A 701 19.70 -1.33 -0.16
CA SER A 701 19.68 -1.67 1.27
C SER A 701 20.83 -1.04 2.08
N CYS A 702 21.85 -0.52 1.42
CA CYS A 702 23.06 0.02 2.04
C CYS A 702 23.07 1.55 2.10
N SER A 703 22.38 2.24 1.19
CA SER A 703 22.48 3.70 0.99
C SER A 703 22.03 4.50 2.19
N LYS A 704 21.13 3.95 3.02
CA LYS A 704 20.74 4.57 4.29
C LYS A 704 21.94 4.80 5.23
N CYS A 705 22.77 3.79 5.43
CA CYS A 705 23.88 3.82 6.39
C CYS A 705 25.25 4.18 5.77
N HIS A 706 25.40 4.02 4.46
CA HIS A 706 26.70 4.10 3.79
C HIS A 706 26.73 5.15 2.69
N VAL A 707 27.43 6.27 2.95
CA VAL A 707 27.61 7.35 1.96
C VAL A 707 28.29 6.89 0.66
N PHE A 708 29.12 5.85 0.71
CA PHE A 708 29.78 5.28 -0.47
C PHE A 708 28.86 4.40 -1.32
N ALA A 709 27.74 3.92 -0.75
CA ALA A 709 26.73 3.14 -1.44
C ALA A 709 25.64 4.01 -2.07
N ARG A 710 25.64 5.31 -1.77
CA ARG A 710 24.87 6.33 -2.47
C ARG A 710 25.61 6.67 -3.75
N ILE A 711 24.93 6.54 -4.87
CA ILE A 711 25.50 6.81 -6.19
C ILE A 711 24.77 8.04 -6.72
N SER A 712 25.51 9.09 -7.06
CA SER A 712 24.99 10.21 -7.84
C SER A 712 24.94 9.82 -9.33
N GLY A 713 23.82 10.11 -9.96
CA GLY A 713 23.60 9.97 -11.38
C GLY A 713 24.30 11.06 -12.20
N ASP A 714 24.51 12.23 -11.60
CA ASP A 714 25.08 13.39 -12.27
C ASP A 714 26.58 13.17 -12.59
N ASN A 715 26.96 13.31 -13.86
CA ASN A 715 28.33 13.12 -14.32
C ASN A 715 29.30 14.10 -13.66
N ASP A 716 30.38 13.54 -13.11
CA ASP A 716 31.70 13.90 -13.64
C ASP A 716 32.01 13.03 -14.86
#